data_AF-A0A3D0X0J6-F1
#
_entry.id   AF-A0A3D0X0J6-F1
#
_cell.length_a   1.000
_cell.length_b   1.000
_cell.length_c   1.000
_cell.angle_alpha   90.00
_cell.angle_beta   90.00
_cell.angle_gamma   90.00
#
_symmetry.space_group_name_H-M   'P 1'
#
loop_
_entity.id
_entity.type
_entity.pdbx_description
1 polymer ?
#
loop_
_entity_poly.entity_id
_entity_poly.type
_entity_poly.pdbx_seq_one_letter_code
_entity_poly.pdbx_strand_id
1 'polypeptide(L)'
;WVIVTSQQDIDTITENVKGNDFSKIQGRFDTRLSLSAANVDEVVKERILKKTDTATETLEVVYDDKETTLKNLISFTGTAEKKIYANREDFAAIYPFVGYQFDLLGKVLTEVRTHGASGKSLADGERSMIAFFKETANYYREGDENTLIPFSAFYRALDSYLDHSHRGVINSAYNNSHLNPDGKDTRENVFVIEVLKALFMVKYVREMDANVENITSLMVDNVQAERSVLRGEVEKALRLLENEMLIQRQGSVYIFLTNEEQEINRRIERQTVEIQEIINRTADIIFSEIIKGNKYTYPQFNNRYVFSFDQYVDEQPYYTNAMNALKVEVITSLWDFGGDEATMASLSGQLPGIIIQLPNQDDFIREVRTALKIETFIMRDSEAKSMAQYDTIRAIKGNEMRERLQLARTLLTDALQEANIFINGHKADIGVKDMDKRMQEALQNLTQQLFTKLTYIEKPMDGDASLKMLKAAKENTIDLFAGGGEVNQHAISDMLTYITRKTGNHMKISMKVVKDHYLKRAPYGFVEDDIYYLVARLFKRGDIAFSLQGEYVTLANREPKEIYTYISNKAYLDKLMIEKRDRVSDKDKKIVRDLLKEIFNDGTATDDEDGLMTAFVSDTSKMMEEMQNFRGQAAAGKYPGTATIETGIGLLEKIRAAKTSSAFFHVAVDEKDDLLDFADDYVLVKKFFTGTQKEIFDKAQHIFKIYQESQNYIADIELEKLADKIKAILQNPKPYRLIKDLPQLREEFMDAYMTILEEKAEPIKADIENCRQRVMTELSNRPYKDKITPNVQKKFNELLHSAEHSHNINQLMSLSNQAEAVKAKFLNEIAAEEERLAKEQEKTPPTPPSDDEKDGKEVHDGQKAYKAEKTKYLKFREAVGVGSVEIKSEAALDSLLAKVKAKFMQELKDRDSIHIDF
;
A
#
# COMPACT_ATOMS: atom_id res chain seq x y z
N TRP A 1 6.44 -102.46 22.67
CA TRP A 1 7.73 -101.77 22.89
C TRP A 1 7.44 -100.45 23.57
N VAL A 2 8.16 -100.11 24.64
CA VAL A 2 8.11 -98.77 25.24
C VAL A 2 9.38 -98.06 24.80
N ILE A 3 9.25 -96.92 24.12
CA ILE A 3 10.36 -96.10 23.66
C ILE A 3 10.33 -94.83 24.50
N VAL A 4 11.38 -94.59 25.28
CA VAL A 4 11.57 -93.34 26.04
C VAL A 4 12.50 -92.45 25.24
N THR A 5 12.03 -91.28 24.81
CA THR A 5 12.84 -90.30 24.08
C THR A 5 13.23 -89.14 24.98
N SER A 6 14.53 -88.98 25.21
CA SER A 6 15.12 -87.79 25.83
C SER A 6 15.52 -86.74 24.77
N GLN A 7 15.13 -86.93 23.50
CA GLN A 7 15.62 -86.15 22.37
C GLN A 7 14.78 -84.89 22.08
N GLN A 8 13.53 -84.85 22.54
CA GLN A 8 12.53 -83.87 22.10
C GLN A 8 12.80 -82.43 22.59
N ASP A 9 13.52 -82.27 23.70
CA ASP A 9 13.87 -80.98 24.35
C ASP A 9 15.40 -80.83 24.54
N ILE A 10 16.21 -81.51 23.72
CA ILE A 10 17.67 -81.49 23.90
C ILE A 10 18.27 -80.10 23.61
N ASP A 11 17.67 -79.35 22.68
CA ASP A 11 18.16 -78.04 22.25
C ASP A 11 17.92 -76.97 23.35
N THR A 12 16.76 -77.04 24.02
CA THR A 12 16.32 -76.23 25.17
C THR A 12 17.25 -76.38 26.40
N ILE A 13 17.87 -77.55 26.55
CA ILE A 13 18.91 -77.79 27.57
C ILE A 13 20.27 -77.23 27.13
N THR A 14 20.59 -77.25 25.83
CA THR A 14 21.89 -76.75 25.33
C THR A 14 22.04 -75.23 25.32
N GLU A 15 20.97 -74.44 25.21
CA GLU A 15 21.07 -72.96 25.22
C GLU A 15 21.71 -72.41 26.50
N ASN A 16 21.54 -73.11 27.64
CA ASN A 16 22.04 -72.68 28.94
C ASN A 16 23.48 -73.14 29.27
N VAL A 17 24.14 -73.91 28.39
CA VAL A 17 25.48 -74.49 28.67
C VAL A 17 26.45 -74.26 27.51
N LYS A 18 27.33 -73.26 27.65
CA LYS A 18 28.41 -72.99 26.68
C LYS A 18 29.54 -74.03 26.78
N GLY A 19 29.54 -75.03 25.90
CA GLY A 19 30.65 -75.98 25.76
C GLY A 19 30.59 -76.82 24.47
N ASN A 20 31.73 -76.96 23.79
CA ASN A 20 31.87 -77.61 22.47
C ASN A 20 31.66 -79.14 22.43
N ASP A 21 31.24 -79.79 23.52
CA ASP A 21 31.15 -81.26 23.59
C ASP A 21 29.75 -81.86 23.28
N PHE A 22 28.67 -81.06 23.26
CA PHE A 22 27.34 -81.60 22.92
C PHE A 22 27.19 -82.02 21.46
N SER A 23 27.98 -81.46 20.53
CA SER A 23 27.98 -81.88 19.11
C SER A 23 28.38 -83.35 18.93
N LYS A 24 29.23 -83.90 19.81
CA LYS A 24 29.58 -85.34 19.83
C LYS A 24 28.48 -86.23 20.42
N ILE A 25 27.53 -85.66 21.16
CA ILE A 25 26.37 -86.37 21.70
C ILE A 25 25.24 -86.33 20.66
N GLN A 26 24.94 -85.17 20.08
CA GLN A 26 23.99 -85.05 18.97
C GLN A 26 24.39 -85.93 17.77
N GLY A 27 25.69 -86.00 17.43
CA GLY A 27 26.21 -86.87 16.37
C GLY A 27 26.24 -88.37 16.66
N ARG A 28 25.73 -88.85 17.81
CA ARG A 28 25.55 -90.28 18.10
C ARG A 28 24.13 -90.78 17.81
N PHE A 29 23.24 -89.90 17.38
CA PHE A 29 21.84 -90.21 17.09
C PHE A 29 21.53 -89.87 15.62
N ASP A 30 21.94 -90.75 14.69
CA ASP A 30 21.69 -90.59 13.25
C ASP A 30 20.20 -90.51 12.90
N THR A 31 19.33 -91.13 13.73
CA THR A 31 17.88 -91.07 13.58
C THR A 31 17.27 -90.19 14.68
N ARG A 32 16.85 -88.98 14.31
CA ARG A 32 16.05 -88.10 15.17
C ARG A 32 14.56 -88.41 14.99
N LEU A 33 13.91 -88.94 16.02
CA LEU A 33 12.46 -89.13 16.03
C LEU A 33 11.79 -87.82 16.47
N SER A 34 11.48 -86.95 15.51
CA SER A 34 10.60 -85.80 15.76
C SER A 34 9.17 -86.29 15.94
N LEU A 35 8.77 -86.48 17.20
CA LEU A 35 7.36 -86.70 17.56
C LEU A 35 6.62 -85.37 17.52
N SER A 36 6.26 -84.90 16.32
CA SER A 36 5.27 -83.83 16.22
C SER A 36 3.93 -84.35 16.73
N ALA A 37 3.33 -83.69 17.71
CA ALA A 37 2.02 -84.04 18.23
C ALA A 37 0.88 -83.58 17.31
N ALA A 38 0.98 -83.92 16.02
CA ALA A 38 -0.02 -83.58 15.01
C ALA A 38 -1.40 -84.23 15.28
N ASN A 39 -1.44 -85.28 16.11
CA ASN A 39 -2.58 -86.17 16.29
C ASN A 39 -3.10 -86.19 17.75
N VAL A 40 -3.23 -85.03 18.41
CA VAL A 40 -3.87 -84.97 19.76
C VAL A 40 -5.33 -85.44 19.70
N ASP A 41 -6.01 -85.16 18.58
CA ASP A 41 -7.35 -85.63 18.28
C ASP A 41 -7.44 -87.16 18.26
N GLU A 42 -6.51 -87.87 17.61
CA GLU A 42 -6.43 -89.34 17.59
C GLU A 42 -6.27 -89.91 19.01
N VAL A 43 -5.45 -89.26 19.85
CA VAL A 43 -5.29 -89.66 21.26
C VAL A 43 -6.57 -89.45 22.07
N VAL A 44 -7.32 -88.38 21.82
CA VAL A 44 -8.63 -88.15 22.46
C VAL A 44 -9.65 -89.19 21.98
N LYS A 45 -9.73 -89.45 20.66
CA LYS A 45 -10.59 -90.49 20.06
C LYS A 45 -10.34 -91.86 20.69
N GLU A 46 -9.09 -92.34 20.69
CA GLU A 46 -8.76 -93.70 21.16
C GLU A 46 -8.67 -93.87 22.68
N ARG A 47 -8.34 -92.83 23.46
CA ARG A 47 -8.16 -92.97 24.93
C ARG A 47 -9.28 -92.40 25.79
N ILE A 48 -10.07 -91.45 25.29
CA ILE A 48 -11.15 -90.81 26.06
C ILE A 48 -12.52 -91.20 25.48
N LEU A 49 -12.65 -91.20 24.16
CA LEU A 49 -13.95 -91.31 23.48
C LEU A 49 -14.25 -92.68 22.87
N LYS A 50 -13.34 -93.65 23.00
CA LYS A 50 -13.49 -94.99 22.40
C LYS A 50 -14.79 -95.64 22.85
N LYS A 51 -15.69 -95.83 21.87
CA LYS A 51 -17.03 -96.41 22.06
C LYS A 51 -16.96 -97.94 22.10
N THR A 52 -18.02 -98.57 22.60
CA THR A 52 -18.29 -99.99 22.34
C THR A 52 -18.88 -100.14 20.94
N ASP A 53 -18.71 -101.30 20.30
CA ASP A 53 -19.18 -101.54 18.93
C ASP A 53 -20.66 -101.19 18.74
N THR A 54 -21.53 -101.60 19.69
CA THR A 54 -22.96 -101.25 19.71
C THR A 54 -23.24 -99.76 19.80
N ALA A 55 -22.41 -99.01 20.55
CA ALA A 55 -22.56 -97.55 20.65
C ALA A 55 -22.07 -96.84 19.39
N THR A 56 -21.03 -97.37 18.72
CA THR A 56 -20.59 -96.91 17.40
C THR A 56 -21.69 -97.07 16.36
N GLU A 57 -22.25 -98.28 16.22
CA GLU A 57 -23.36 -98.57 15.30
C GLU A 57 -24.59 -97.67 15.56
N THR A 58 -24.92 -97.43 16.83
CA THR A 58 -26.02 -96.54 17.21
C THR A 58 -25.73 -95.08 16.79
N LEU A 59 -24.52 -94.58 17.03
CA LEU A 59 -24.14 -93.21 16.68
C LEU A 59 -24.04 -92.99 15.17
N GLU A 60 -23.61 -93.99 14.40
CA GLU A 60 -23.64 -93.93 12.93
C GLU A 60 -25.06 -93.78 12.39
N VAL A 61 -26.03 -94.54 12.93
CA VAL A 61 -27.46 -94.41 12.55
C VAL A 61 -28.04 -93.06 12.97
N VAL A 62 -27.68 -92.55 14.16
CA VAL A 62 -28.09 -91.21 14.61
C VAL A 62 -27.53 -90.12 13.71
N TYR A 63 -26.31 -90.28 13.19
CA TYR A 63 -25.74 -89.34 12.23
C TYR A 63 -26.47 -89.38 10.88
N ASP A 64 -26.73 -90.58 10.33
CA ASP A 64 -27.41 -90.73 9.04
C ASP A 64 -28.83 -90.12 9.05
N ASP A 65 -29.54 -90.14 10.20
CA ASP A 65 -30.83 -89.46 10.41
C ASP A 65 -30.69 -87.93 10.60
N LYS A 66 -29.69 -87.49 11.38
CA LYS A 66 -29.60 -86.09 11.86
C LYS A 66 -28.52 -85.23 11.20
N GLU A 67 -27.79 -85.73 10.20
CA GLU A 67 -26.68 -85.01 9.55
C GLU A 67 -27.09 -83.61 9.07
N THR A 68 -28.23 -83.49 8.38
CA THR A 68 -28.72 -82.20 7.86
C THR A 68 -29.09 -81.24 9.00
N THR A 69 -29.68 -81.76 10.08
CA THR A 69 -30.00 -80.98 11.29
C THR A 69 -28.72 -80.45 11.95
N LEU A 70 -27.71 -81.31 12.15
CA LEU A 70 -26.41 -80.94 12.72
C LEU A 70 -25.69 -79.86 11.89
N LYS A 71 -25.67 -79.99 10.55
CA LYS A 71 -25.06 -79.01 9.64
C LYS A 71 -25.78 -77.65 9.63
N ASN A 72 -27.09 -77.62 9.88
CA ASN A 72 -27.85 -76.38 10.00
C ASN A 72 -27.74 -75.75 11.41
N LEU A 73 -27.66 -76.60 12.45
CA LEU A 73 -27.59 -76.18 13.84
C LEU A 73 -26.26 -75.48 14.17
N ILE A 74 -25.14 -76.00 13.66
CA ILE A 74 -23.79 -75.45 13.86
C ILE A 74 -23.34 -74.82 12.53
N SER A 75 -23.24 -73.49 12.46
CA SER A 75 -22.84 -72.79 11.23
C SER A 75 -22.21 -71.45 11.54
N PHE A 76 -20.97 -71.28 11.09
CA PHE A 76 -20.13 -70.13 11.38
C PHE A 76 -20.06 -69.18 10.18
N THR A 77 -19.92 -67.90 10.49
CA THR A 77 -19.71 -66.78 9.56
C THR A 77 -18.26 -66.29 9.69
N GLY A 78 -17.57 -66.11 8.56
CA GLY A 78 -16.16 -65.68 8.52
C GLY A 78 -15.39 -66.26 7.33
N THR A 79 -14.07 -66.06 7.32
CA THR A 79 -13.16 -66.47 6.23
C THR A 79 -12.49 -67.84 6.43
N ALA A 80 -12.52 -68.41 7.65
CA ALA A 80 -11.88 -69.68 7.97
C ALA A 80 -12.92 -70.80 8.16
N GLU A 81 -12.88 -71.81 7.29
CA GLU A 81 -13.75 -72.99 7.36
C GLU A 81 -13.57 -73.75 8.69
N LYS A 82 -14.68 -74.09 9.34
CA LYS A 82 -14.70 -74.85 10.60
C LYS A 82 -15.27 -76.24 10.34
N LYS A 83 -14.45 -77.28 10.50
CA LYS A 83 -14.87 -78.68 10.31
C LYS A 83 -15.88 -79.08 11.39
N ILE A 84 -17.02 -79.66 11.01
CA ILE A 84 -18.04 -80.11 11.97
C ILE A 84 -17.86 -81.62 12.23
N TYR A 85 -18.19 -82.44 11.23
CA TYR A 85 -17.93 -83.88 11.17
C TYR A 85 -17.52 -84.23 9.73
N ALA A 86 -16.57 -85.14 9.53
CA ALA A 86 -16.14 -85.54 8.18
C ALA A 86 -17.10 -86.56 7.53
N ASN A 87 -17.58 -87.50 8.33
CA ASN A 87 -18.49 -88.60 7.98
C ASN A 87 -19.10 -89.19 9.28
N ARG A 88 -19.99 -90.18 9.15
CA ARG A 88 -20.60 -90.89 10.28
C ARG A 88 -19.59 -91.60 11.18
N GLU A 89 -18.50 -92.14 10.60
CA GLU A 89 -17.43 -92.80 11.35
C GLU A 89 -16.66 -91.80 12.25
N ASP A 90 -16.37 -90.59 11.74
CA ASP A 90 -15.76 -89.49 12.49
C ASP A 90 -16.72 -88.93 13.55
N PHE A 91 -18.02 -88.83 13.25
CA PHE A 91 -19.04 -88.48 14.25
C PHE A 91 -19.03 -89.46 15.43
N ALA A 92 -19.16 -90.77 15.19
CA ALA A 92 -19.16 -91.77 16.26
C ALA A 92 -17.86 -91.75 17.09
N ALA A 93 -16.71 -91.47 16.43
CA ALA A 93 -15.41 -91.36 17.08
C ALA A 93 -15.28 -90.13 18.01
N ILE A 94 -15.85 -88.96 17.66
CA ILE A 94 -15.69 -87.72 18.44
C ILE A 94 -16.91 -87.32 19.28
N TYR A 95 -18.08 -87.89 19.05
CA TYR A 95 -19.30 -87.60 19.84
C TYR A 95 -19.05 -87.83 21.34
N PRO A 96 -19.51 -86.95 22.26
CA PRO A 96 -20.43 -85.81 22.08
C PRO A 96 -19.77 -84.46 21.73
N PHE A 97 -18.51 -84.45 21.27
CA PHE A 97 -17.82 -83.24 20.81
C PHE A 97 -18.05 -82.98 19.32
N VAL A 98 -17.57 -81.83 18.84
CA VAL A 98 -17.64 -81.38 17.44
C VAL A 98 -16.24 -81.08 16.91
N GLY A 99 -15.94 -81.40 15.65
CA GLY A 99 -14.58 -81.32 15.07
C GLY A 99 -13.89 -79.95 15.22
N TYR A 100 -14.63 -78.84 15.15
CA TYR A 100 -14.07 -77.49 15.27
C TYR A 100 -13.47 -77.23 16.66
N GLN A 101 -13.95 -77.93 17.69
CA GLN A 101 -13.57 -77.70 19.08
C GLN A 101 -12.11 -78.10 19.33
N PHE A 102 -11.57 -79.06 18.57
CA PHE A 102 -10.18 -79.49 18.67
C PHE A 102 -9.20 -78.39 18.21
N ASP A 103 -9.41 -77.82 17.01
CA ASP A 103 -8.61 -76.68 16.49
C ASP A 103 -8.81 -75.43 17.36
N LEU A 104 -10.07 -75.11 17.69
CA LEU A 104 -10.40 -73.90 18.43
C LEU A 104 -9.80 -73.94 19.85
N LEU A 105 -9.95 -75.05 20.59
CA LEU A 105 -9.38 -75.17 21.93
C LEU A 105 -7.85 -75.06 21.92
N GLY A 106 -7.17 -75.59 20.90
CA GLY A 106 -5.72 -75.43 20.74
C GLY A 106 -5.30 -73.96 20.60
N LYS A 107 -6.06 -73.18 19.84
CA LYS A 107 -5.87 -71.73 19.70
C LYS A 107 -6.15 -71.00 21.01
N VAL A 108 -7.27 -71.29 21.68
CA VAL A 108 -7.60 -70.68 22.98
C VAL A 108 -6.50 -70.94 24.03
N LEU A 109 -6.01 -72.18 24.16
CA LEU A 109 -4.95 -72.52 25.10
C LEU A 109 -3.62 -71.80 24.78
N THR A 110 -3.35 -71.56 23.50
CA THR A 110 -2.17 -70.80 23.03
C THR A 110 -2.29 -69.31 23.40
N GLU A 111 -3.44 -68.71 23.13
CA GLU A 111 -3.69 -67.30 23.44
C GLU A 111 -3.77 -67.04 24.96
N VAL A 112 -4.40 -67.91 25.73
CA VAL A 112 -4.46 -67.79 27.20
C VAL A 112 -3.06 -67.94 27.82
N ARG A 113 -2.17 -68.76 27.25
CA ARG A 113 -0.77 -68.82 27.68
C ARG A 113 -0.05 -67.48 27.45
N THR A 114 -0.36 -66.78 26.36
CA THR A 114 0.24 -65.48 26.01
C THR A 114 -0.34 -64.32 26.82
N HIS A 115 -1.65 -64.34 27.13
CA HIS A 115 -2.39 -63.19 27.65
C HIS A 115 -2.96 -63.34 29.07
N GLY A 116 -3.07 -64.55 29.63
CA GLY A 116 -3.81 -64.80 30.89
C GLY A 116 -3.15 -65.71 31.91
N ALA A 117 -1.91 -66.16 31.68
CA ALA A 117 -1.24 -67.13 32.54
C ALA A 117 -0.73 -66.52 33.86
N SER A 118 -1.28 -66.99 34.98
CA SER A 118 -0.58 -66.94 36.28
C SER A 118 0.72 -67.75 36.17
N GLY A 119 1.78 -67.36 36.90
CA GLY A 119 3.15 -67.93 36.78
C GLY A 119 3.33 -69.42 37.14
N LYS A 120 2.26 -70.20 37.23
CA LYS A 120 2.27 -71.67 37.24
C LYS A 120 2.12 -72.17 35.81
N SER A 121 3.17 -72.79 35.27
CA SER A 121 3.24 -73.23 33.88
C SER A 121 1.98 -74.02 33.44
N LEU A 122 1.28 -73.51 32.43
CA LEU A 122 0.35 -74.29 31.59
C LEU A 122 1.19 -75.27 30.75
N ALA A 123 1.72 -76.29 31.42
CA ALA A 123 2.77 -77.15 30.94
C ALA A 123 2.25 -78.06 29.82
N ASP A 124 2.91 -77.98 28.66
CA ASP A 124 2.71 -78.84 27.50
C ASP A 124 1.27 -78.76 26.92
N GLY A 125 1.12 -78.06 25.79
CA GLY A 125 -0.20 -77.65 25.26
C GLY A 125 -1.12 -78.84 24.96
N GLU A 126 -0.54 -79.94 24.52
CA GLU A 126 -1.22 -81.17 24.12
C GLU A 126 -1.79 -81.93 25.32
N ARG A 127 -1.02 -82.02 26.42
CA ARG A 127 -1.48 -82.67 27.66
C ARG A 127 -2.59 -81.87 28.32
N SER A 128 -2.50 -80.54 28.24
CA SER A 128 -3.54 -79.63 28.70
C SER A 128 -4.83 -79.85 27.90
N MET A 129 -4.76 -79.92 26.56
CA MET A 129 -5.91 -80.23 25.71
C MET A 129 -6.56 -81.57 26.05
N ILE A 130 -5.77 -82.65 26.19
CA ILE A 130 -6.28 -83.98 26.56
C ILE A 130 -6.97 -83.96 27.94
N ALA A 131 -6.41 -83.24 28.90
CA ALA A 131 -7.01 -83.08 30.23
C ALA A 131 -8.37 -82.37 30.17
N PHE A 132 -8.49 -81.31 29.36
CA PHE A 132 -9.71 -80.53 29.20
C PHE A 132 -10.84 -81.34 28.54
N PHE A 133 -10.54 -82.07 27.46
CA PHE A 133 -11.51 -83.00 26.85
C PHE A 133 -11.96 -84.07 27.86
N LYS A 134 -11.03 -84.63 28.63
CA LYS A 134 -11.34 -85.64 29.66
C LYS A 134 -12.21 -85.07 30.79
N GLU A 135 -11.90 -83.89 31.32
CA GLU A 135 -12.67 -83.26 32.40
C GLU A 135 -14.09 -82.93 31.93
N THR A 136 -14.21 -82.34 30.75
CA THR A 136 -15.51 -81.96 30.17
C THR A 136 -16.36 -83.21 29.87
N ALA A 137 -15.78 -84.25 29.28
CA ALA A 137 -16.46 -85.53 29.04
C ALA A 137 -16.93 -86.22 30.34
N ASN A 138 -16.12 -86.16 31.41
CA ASN A 138 -16.51 -86.72 32.71
C ASN A 138 -17.68 -85.96 33.36
N TYR A 139 -17.79 -84.65 33.12
CA TYR A 139 -18.91 -83.84 33.64
C TYR A 139 -20.23 -84.17 32.93
N TYR A 140 -20.19 -84.36 31.60
CA TYR A 140 -21.36 -84.74 30.79
C TYR A 140 -21.59 -86.27 30.70
N ARG A 141 -20.96 -87.08 31.55
CA ARG A 141 -20.99 -88.56 31.47
C ARG A 141 -22.40 -89.15 31.63
N GLU A 142 -23.32 -88.45 32.30
CA GLU A 142 -24.69 -88.89 32.55
C GLU A 142 -25.71 -88.19 31.62
N GLY A 143 -25.22 -87.54 30.56
CA GLY A 143 -26.04 -87.00 29.47
C GLY A 143 -26.71 -88.07 28.62
N ASP A 144 -27.70 -87.65 27.84
CA ASP A 144 -28.46 -88.51 26.93
C ASP A 144 -27.80 -88.64 25.54
N GLU A 145 -28.40 -89.47 24.68
CA GLU A 145 -27.98 -89.68 23.28
C GLU A 145 -28.17 -88.46 22.36
N ASN A 146 -28.70 -87.35 22.87
CA ASN A 146 -28.83 -86.08 22.15
C ASN A 146 -27.93 -84.97 22.73
N THR A 147 -27.19 -85.25 23.81
CA THR A 147 -26.33 -84.26 24.48
C THR A 147 -25.09 -83.95 23.63
N LEU A 148 -24.96 -82.68 23.22
CA LEU A 148 -23.73 -82.14 22.64
C LEU A 148 -22.99 -81.33 23.72
N ILE A 149 -21.67 -81.28 23.64
CA ILE A 149 -20.89 -80.45 24.57
C ILE A 149 -20.72 -79.05 23.96
N PRO A 150 -21.29 -77.98 24.54
CA PRO A 150 -21.09 -76.62 24.07
C PRO A 150 -19.65 -76.18 24.34
N PHE A 151 -19.12 -75.27 23.51
CA PHE A 151 -17.73 -74.83 23.64
C PHE A 151 -17.47 -74.03 24.93
N SER A 152 -18.49 -73.41 25.53
CA SER A 152 -18.39 -72.75 26.84
C SER A 152 -17.95 -73.72 27.95
N ALA A 153 -18.30 -75.01 27.84
CA ALA A 153 -18.03 -76.01 28.87
C ALA A 153 -16.53 -76.22 29.14
N PHE A 154 -15.67 -76.02 28.13
CA PHE A 154 -14.21 -76.11 28.29
C PHE A 154 -13.65 -75.03 29.23
N TYR A 155 -14.37 -73.93 29.46
CA TYR A 155 -14.01 -72.93 30.46
C TYR A 155 -13.86 -73.56 31.86
N ARG A 156 -14.63 -74.61 32.19
CA ARG A 156 -14.58 -75.28 33.49
C ARG A 156 -13.18 -75.79 33.82
N ALA A 157 -12.55 -76.49 32.87
CA ALA A 157 -11.18 -76.98 33.01
C ALA A 157 -10.16 -75.82 32.98
N LEU A 158 -10.46 -74.76 32.24
CA LEU A 158 -9.62 -73.55 32.14
C LEU A 158 -9.58 -72.73 33.43
N ASP A 159 -10.68 -72.65 34.18
CA ASP A 159 -10.87 -71.76 35.33
C ASP A 159 -9.81 -71.90 36.44
N SER A 160 -9.20 -73.09 36.56
CA SER A 160 -8.11 -73.35 37.52
C SER A 160 -6.73 -72.81 37.10
N TYR A 161 -6.58 -72.43 35.83
CA TYR A 161 -5.34 -71.92 35.21
C TYR A 161 -5.36 -70.41 34.93
N LEU A 162 -6.54 -69.76 35.03
CA LEU A 162 -6.69 -68.33 34.80
C LEU A 162 -6.21 -67.49 35.99
N ASP A 163 -5.60 -66.34 35.68
CA ASP A 163 -5.29 -65.33 36.68
C ASP A 163 -6.56 -64.64 37.25
N HIS A 164 -6.43 -64.05 38.44
CA HIS A 164 -7.52 -63.41 39.18
C HIS A 164 -8.16 -62.24 38.41
N SER A 165 -7.40 -61.54 37.57
CA SER A 165 -7.87 -60.49 36.65
C SER A 165 -9.04 -60.95 35.76
N HIS A 166 -8.95 -62.16 35.21
CA HIS A 166 -9.94 -62.75 34.31
C HIS A 166 -11.03 -63.49 35.09
N ARG A 167 -10.62 -64.34 36.05
CA ARG A 167 -11.54 -65.16 36.85
C ARG A 167 -12.48 -64.32 37.73
N GLY A 168 -12.00 -63.17 38.21
CA GLY A 168 -12.78 -62.23 39.01
C GLY A 168 -14.02 -61.68 38.29
N VAL A 169 -13.96 -61.50 36.96
CA VAL A 169 -15.09 -61.02 36.15
C VAL A 169 -16.22 -62.05 36.13
N ILE A 170 -15.90 -63.31 35.79
CA ILE A 170 -16.88 -64.41 35.73
C ILE A 170 -17.50 -64.66 37.11
N ASN A 171 -16.68 -64.67 38.17
CA ASN A 171 -17.17 -64.81 39.55
C ASN A 171 -18.07 -63.63 39.97
N SER A 172 -17.77 -62.40 39.52
CA SER A 172 -18.63 -61.24 39.81
C SER A 172 -19.96 -61.32 39.06
N ALA A 173 -19.97 -61.86 37.84
CA ALA A 173 -21.20 -62.11 37.08
C ALA A 173 -22.13 -63.14 37.77
N TYR A 174 -21.58 -64.20 38.38
CA TYR A 174 -22.36 -65.15 39.19
C TYR A 174 -23.04 -64.51 40.40
N ASN A 175 -22.40 -63.50 41.01
CA ASN A 175 -22.93 -62.76 42.15
C ASN A 175 -23.87 -61.61 41.76
N ASN A 176 -24.06 -61.33 40.47
CA ASN A 176 -24.90 -60.23 40.00
C ASN A 176 -26.35 -60.69 39.81
N SER A 177 -27.26 -60.16 40.63
CA SER A 177 -28.69 -60.50 40.62
C SER A 177 -29.43 -60.17 39.31
N HIS A 178 -28.89 -59.30 38.44
CA HIS A 178 -29.46 -59.06 37.11
C HIS A 178 -29.11 -60.16 36.09
N LEU A 179 -27.98 -60.85 36.29
CA LEU A 179 -27.48 -61.91 35.41
C LEU A 179 -27.82 -63.32 35.93
N ASN A 180 -27.94 -63.45 37.25
CA ASN A 180 -28.31 -64.65 37.97
C ASN A 180 -29.46 -64.35 38.96
N PRO A 181 -30.68 -64.05 38.46
CA PRO A 181 -31.83 -63.67 39.30
C PRO A 181 -32.29 -64.80 40.23
N ASP A 182 -32.04 -66.06 39.85
CA ASP A 182 -32.37 -67.25 40.63
C ASP A 182 -31.36 -67.52 41.78
N GLY A 183 -30.23 -66.79 41.84
CA GLY A 183 -29.20 -66.96 42.87
C GLY A 183 -28.47 -68.32 42.83
N LYS A 184 -28.39 -68.93 41.65
CA LYS A 184 -27.78 -70.26 41.43
C LYS A 184 -26.28 -70.26 41.73
N ASP A 185 -25.76 -71.34 42.31
CA ASP A 185 -24.33 -71.46 42.62
C ASP A 185 -23.47 -71.46 41.35
N THR A 186 -22.21 -71.06 41.48
CA THR A 186 -21.10 -71.17 40.51
C THR A 186 -20.94 -72.52 39.83
N ARG A 187 -21.60 -73.56 40.34
CA ARG A 187 -21.60 -74.94 39.82
C ARG A 187 -22.76 -75.26 38.88
N GLU A 188 -23.77 -74.38 38.80
CA GLU A 188 -24.96 -74.53 37.97
C GLU A 188 -24.84 -73.78 36.63
N ASN A 189 -25.58 -74.26 35.64
CA ASN A 189 -25.50 -73.80 34.25
C ASN A 189 -26.38 -72.56 34.03
N VAL A 190 -25.84 -71.37 34.35
CA VAL A 190 -26.52 -70.08 34.12
C VAL A 190 -26.23 -69.60 32.70
N PHE A 191 -27.22 -69.69 31.81
CA PHE A 191 -27.05 -69.45 30.36
C PHE A 191 -26.35 -68.13 30.01
N VAL A 192 -26.72 -67.03 30.66
CA VAL A 192 -26.09 -65.70 30.42
C VAL A 192 -24.60 -65.71 30.76
N ILE A 193 -24.18 -66.50 31.75
CA ILE A 193 -22.79 -66.62 32.18
C ILE A 193 -22.05 -67.63 31.29
N GLU A 194 -22.71 -68.66 30.76
CA GLU A 194 -22.13 -69.52 29.72
C GLU A 194 -21.84 -68.75 28.42
N VAL A 195 -22.72 -67.84 28.01
CA VAL A 195 -22.45 -66.90 26.90
C VAL A 195 -21.24 -66.02 27.20
N LEU A 196 -21.11 -65.52 28.44
CA LEU A 196 -19.94 -64.75 28.87
C LEU A 196 -18.64 -65.58 28.86
N LYS A 197 -18.70 -66.86 29.27
CA LYS A 197 -17.57 -67.80 29.16
C LYS A 197 -17.20 -68.09 27.71
N ALA A 198 -18.18 -68.27 26.82
CA ALA A 198 -17.92 -68.46 25.39
C ALA A 198 -17.21 -67.24 24.78
N LEU A 199 -17.66 -66.02 25.12
CA LEU A 199 -17.00 -64.76 24.71
C LEU A 199 -15.58 -64.63 25.26
N PHE A 200 -15.35 -65.01 26.52
CA PHE A 200 -14.00 -65.05 27.08
C PHE A 200 -13.10 -66.04 26.31
N MET A 201 -13.58 -67.27 26.08
CA MET A 201 -12.83 -68.31 25.39
C MET A 201 -12.35 -67.84 24.01
N VAL A 202 -13.16 -67.11 23.25
CA VAL A 202 -12.79 -66.66 21.90
C VAL A 202 -12.13 -65.28 21.84
N LYS A 203 -12.03 -64.53 22.96
CA LYS A 203 -11.59 -63.11 22.99
C LYS A 203 -10.33 -62.81 22.16
N TYR A 204 -9.34 -63.69 22.23
CA TYR A 204 -8.03 -63.50 21.60
C TYR A 204 -7.85 -64.28 20.28
N VAL A 205 -8.84 -65.11 19.88
CA VAL A 205 -8.75 -65.97 18.69
C VAL A 205 -9.12 -65.18 17.43
N ARG A 206 -8.12 -64.84 16.62
CA ARG A 206 -8.31 -63.99 15.42
C ARG A 206 -9.14 -64.65 14.32
N GLU A 207 -9.18 -65.97 14.26
CA GLU A 207 -9.94 -66.72 13.25
C GLU A 207 -11.38 -67.05 13.70
N MET A 208 -11.94 -66.31 14.66
CA MET A 208 -13.33 -66.46 15.11
C MET A 208 -13.93 -65.13 15.58
N ASP A 209 -14.71 -64.48 14.71
CA ASP A 209 -15.48 -63.30 15.09
C ASP A 209 -16.57 -63.66 16.11
N ALA A 210 -16.57 -62.99 17.27
CA ALA A 210 -17.54 -63.16 18.34
C ALA A 210 -18.89 -62.45 18.02
N ASN A 211 -19.50 -62.80 16.90
CA ASN A 211 -20.82 -62.31 16.48
C ASN A 211 -21.96 -63.25 16.91
N VAL A 212 -23.21 -62.80 16.81
CA VAL A 212 -24.39 -63.55 17.28
C VAL A 212 -24.49 -64.97 16.69
N GLU A 213 -24.23 -65.15 15.40
CA GLU A 213 -24.31 -66.47 14.72
C GLU A 213 -23.23 -67.44 15.22
N ASN A 214 -22.01 -66.93 15.38
CA ASN A 214 -20.86 -67.70 15.83
C ASN A 214 -21.03 -68.10 17.31
N ILE A 215 -21.43 -67.17 18.18
CA ILE A 215 -21.72 -67.47 19.58
C ILE A 215 -22.89 -68.44 19.71
N THR A 216 -23.96 -68.30 18.92
CA THR A 216 -25.06 -69.29 18.88
C THR A 216 -24.53 -70.70 18.56
N SER A 217 -23.62 -70.83 17.59
CA SER A 217 -23.02 -72.12 17.21
C SER A 217 -22.05 -72.70 18.26
N LEU A 218 -21.41 -71.86 19.08
CA LEU A 218 -20.58 -72.28 20.22
C LEU A 218 -21.41 -72.75 21.43
N MET A 219 -22.66 -72.31 21.52
CA MET A 219 -23.57 -72.53 22.65
C MET A 219 -24.50 -73.74 22.47
N VAL A 220 -24.38 -74.48 21.36
CA VAL A 220 -25.20 -75.68 21.08
C VAL A 220 -24.85 -76.81 22.06
N ASP A 221 -25.84 -77.25 22.84
CA ASP A 221 -25.73 -78.28 23.88
C ASP A 221 -26.62 -79.52 23.62
N ASN A 222 -27.48 -79.49 22.60
CA ASN A 222 -28.34 -80.62 22.25
C ASN A 222 -28.54 -80.74 20.72
N VAL A 223 -28.53 -81.96 20.19
CA VAL A 223 -28.77 -82.25 18.75
C VAL A 223 -30.16 -81.79 18.29
N GLN A 224 -31.15 -81.77 19.19
CA GLN A 224 -32.54 -81.36 18.92
C GLN A 224 -32.80 -79.87 19.19
N ALA A 225 -31.77 -79.07 19.50
CA ALA A 225 -31.94 -77.66 19.83
C ALA A 225 -32.43 -76.83 18.62
N GLU A 226 -33.42 -75.96 18.84
CA GLU A 226 -33.89 -75.03 17.82
C GLU A 226 -32.96 -73.81 17.72
N ARG A 227 -32.12 -73.75 16.66
CA ARG A 227 -31.17 -72.64 16.43
C ARG A 227 -31.80 -71.25 16.56
N SER A 228 -33.03 -71.06 16.09
CA SER A 228 -33.72 -69.75 16.18
C SER A 228 -34.09 -69.36 17.61
N VAL A 229 -34.40 -70.34 18.48
CA VAL A 229 -34.68 -70.09 19.89
C VAL A 229 -33.39 -69.76 20.62
N LEU A 230 -32.36 -70.60 20.45
CA LEU A 230 -31.03 -70.41 21.03
C LEU A 230 -30.43 -69.05 20.64
N ARG A 231 -30.55 -68.65 19.37
CA ARG A 231 -30.14 -67.31 18.90
C ARG A 231 -30.86 -66.20 19.66
N GLY A 232 -32.17 -66.30 19.85
CA GLY A 232 -32.96 -65.31 20.58
C GLY A 232 -32.59 -65.21 22.06
N GLU A 233 -32.12 -66.30 22.66
CA GLU A 233 -31.58 -66.32 24.02
C GLU A 233 -30.17 -65.70 24.09
N VAL A 234 -29.30 -66.02 23.13
CA VAL A 234 -27.98 -65.38 22.98
C VAL A 234 -28.12 -63.86 22.81
N GLU A 235 -29.03 -63.39 21.95
CA GLU A 235 -29.26 -61.95 21.76
C GLU A 235 -29.76 -61.25 23.04
N LYS A 236 -30.56 -61.92 23.89
CA LYS A 236 -30.96 -61.40 25.21
C LYS A 236 -29.79 -61.39 26.19
N ALA A 237 -29.02 -62.47 26.25
CA ALA A 237 -27.84 -62.58 27.12
C ALA A 237 -26.80 -61.50 26.79
N LEU A 238 -26.50 -61.28 25.51
CA LEU A 238 -25.57 -60.24 25.05
C LEU A 238 -26.00 -58.84 25.50
N ARG A 239 -27.29 -58.49 25.38
CA ARG A 239 -27.81 -57.19 25.86
C ARG A 239 -27.67 -57.02 27.37
N LEU A 240 -27.93 -58.08 28.16
CA LEU A 240 -27.74 -58.03 29.61
C LEU A 240 -26.27 -57.85 29.99
N LEU A 241 -25.36 -58.57 29.34
CA LEU A 241 -23.92 -58.46 29.56
C LEU A 241 -23.36 -57.09 29.13
N GLU A 242 -23.90 -56.49 28.06
CA GLU A 242 -23.54 -55.15 27.57
C GLU A 242 -24.00 -54.07 28.56
N ASN A 243 -25.24 -54.17 29.09
CA ASN A 243 -25.77 -53.26 30.11
C ASN A 243 -24.96 -53.28 31.41
N GLU A 244 -24.51 -54.45 31.85
CA GLU A 244 -23.67 -54.61 33.05
C GLU A 244 -22.18 -54.28 32.80
N MET A 245 -21.84 -53.79 31.59
CA MET A 245 -20.49 -53.47 31.13
C MET A 245 -19.50 -54.64 31.21
N LEU A 246 -19.95 -55.89 31.11
CA LEU A 246 -19.07 -57.06 31.10
C LEU A 246 -18.51 -57.37 29.69
N ILE A 247 -19.16 -56.83 28.66
CA ILE A 247 -18.76 -56.96 27.25
C ILE A 247 -18.89 -55.60 26.55
N GLN A 248 -18.12 -55.39 25.48
CA GLN A 248 -18.23 -54.23 24.59
C GLN A 248 -18.61 -54.68 23.18
N ARG A 249 -19.56 -53.99 22.56
CA ARG A 249 -19.92 -54.20 21.16
C ARG A 249 -19.10 -53.31 20.23
N GLN A 250 -18.54 -53.90 19.18
CA GLN A 250 -17.88 -53.21 18.07
C GLN A 250 -18.54 -53.67 16.76
N GLY A 251 -19.44 -52.83 16.22
CA GLY A 251 -20.25 -53.18 15.05
C GLY A 251 -21.17 -54.39 15.29
N SER A 252 -20.80 -55.53 14.72
CA SER A 252 -21.50 -56.83 14.86
C SER A 252 -20.78 -57.82 15.79
N VAL A 253 -19.61 -57.47 16.32
CA VAL A 253 -18.76 -58.32 17.17
C VAL A 253 -18.88 -57.88 18.64
N TYR A 254 -18.88 -58.84 19.56
CA TYR A 254 -18.93 -58.64 21.01
C TYR A 254 -17.63 -59.10 21.65
N ILE A 255 -17.01 -58.25 22.47
CA ILE A 255 -15.70 -58.49 23.07
C ILE A 255 -15.84 -58.56 24.59
N PHE A 256 -15.31 -59.63 25.20
CA PHE A 256 -15.25 -59.77 26.66
C PHE A 256 -14.31 -58.73 27.30
N LEU A 257 -14.76 -58.07 28.37
CA LEU A 257 -13.98 -57.06 29.09
C LEU A 257 -13.36 -57.59 30.38
N THR A 258 -12.05 -57.46 30.55
CA THR A 258 -11.36 -57.72 31.83
C THR A 258 -11.72 -56.67 32.88
N ASN A 259 -11.45 -56.94 34.17
CA ASN A 259 -11.71 -55.98 35.24
C ASN A 259 -11.08 -54.60 34.97
N GLU A 260 -9.88 -54.58 34.39
CA GLU A 260 -9.13 -53.38 34.04
C GLU A 260 -9.83 -52.62 32.89
N GLU A 261 -10.24 -53.32 31.82
CA GLU A 261 -10.95 -52.72 30.68
C GLU A 261 -12.34 -52.19 31.08
N GLN A 262 -13.04 -52.86 32.01
CA GLN A 262 -14.31 -52.38 32.56
C GLN A 262 -14.13 -51.09 33.38
N GLU A 263 -13.11 -51.03 34.22
CA GLU A 263 -12.79 -49.83 34.99
C GLU A 263 -12.40 -48.66 34.08
N ILE A 264 -11.65 -48.92 33.00
CA ILE A 264 -11.35 -47.91 31.96
C ILE A 264 -12.62 -47.40 31.29
N ASN A 265 -13.54 -48.29 30.89
CA ASN A 265 -14.82 -47.89 30.28
C ASN A 265 -15.68 -47.07 31.26
N ARG A 266 -15.75 -47.45 32.54
CA ARG A 266 -16.44 -46.69 33.59
C ARG A 266 -15.79 -45.32 33.84
N ARG A 267 -14.46 -45.23 33.78
CA ARG A 267 -13.72 -43.96 33.89
C ARG A 267 -13.97 -43.04 32.71
N ILE A 268 -14.03 -43.57 31.48
CA ILE A 268 -14.41 -42.81 30.28
C ILE A 268 -15.84 -42.30 30.42
N GLU A 269 -16.80 -43.14 30.82
CA GLU A 269 -18.20 -42.74 30.91
C GLU A 269 -18.45 -41.66 31.99
N ARG A 270 -17.65 -41.66 33.06
CA ARG A 270 -17.65 -40.62 34.10
C ARG A 270 -17.00 -39.29 33.68
N GLN A 271 -16.32 -39.20 32.53
CA GLN A 271 -15.76 -37.93 32.07
C GLN A 271 -16.89 -36.94 31.73
N THR A 272 -16.79 -35.73 32.28
CA THR A 272 -17.63 -34.60 31.93
C THR A 272 -17.05 -33.89 30.69
N VAL A 273 -17.90 -33.64 29.69
CA VAL A 273 -17.57 -32.89 28.48
C VAL A 273 -18.51 -31.68 28.41
N GLU A 274 -17.94 -30.49 28.24
CA GLU A 274 -18.73 -29.26 28.16
C GLU A 274 -19.47 -29.17 26.82
N ILE A 275 -20.66 -28.57 26.82
CA ILE A 275 -21.44 -28.37 25.58
C ILE A 275 -20.64 -27.56 24.55
N GLN A 276 -19.86 -26.58 25.00
CA GLN A 276 -18.98 -25.80 24.14
C GLN A 276 -17.86 -26.63 23.47
N GLU A 277 -17.32 -27.65 24.15
CA GLU A 277 -16.32 -28.56 23.54
C GLU A 277 -16.99 -29.39 22.43
N ILE A 278 -18.26 -29.79 22.60
CA ILE A 278 -19.06 -30.49 21.56
C ILE A 278 -19.35 -29.58 20.37
N ILE A 279 -19.78 -28.32 20.59
CA ILE A 279 -20.05 -27.35 19.52
C ILE A 279 -18.77 -27.07 18.73
N ASN A 280 -17.65 -26.80 19.40
CA ASN A 280 -16.35 -26.55 18.75
C ASN A 280 -15.92 -27.75 17.90
N ARG A 281 -16.01 -28.97 18.44
CA ARG A 281 -15.65 -30.21 17.71
C ARG A 281 -16.59 -30.50 16.54
N THR A 282 -17.86 -30.12 16.65
CA THR A 282 -18.84 -30.20 15.57
C THR A 282 -18.50 -29.18 14.47
N ALA A 283 -18.14 -27.95 14.83
CA ALA A 283 -17.69 -26.91 13.91
C ALA A 283 -16.41 -27.30 13.16
N ASP A 284 -15.44 -27.94 13.83
CA ASP A 284 -14.25 -28.52 13.19
C ASP A 284 -14.65 -29.51 12.08
N ILE A 285 -15.53 -30.47 12.37
CA ILE A 285 -15.96 -31.48 11.39
C ILE A 285 -16.68 -30.81 10.22
N ILE A 286 -17.59 -29.87 10.49
CA ILE A 286 -18.36 -29.16 9.45
C ILE A 286 -17.45 -28.34 8.55
N PHE A 287 -16.61 -27.45 9.10
CA PHE A 287 -15.91 -26.42 8.33
C PHE A 287 -14.46 -26.78 7.93
N SER A 288 -13.88 -27.85 8.48
CA SER A 288 -12.60 -28.39 7.99
C SER A 288 -12.75 -29.60 7.06
N GLU A 289 -13.74 -30.46 7.29
CA GLU A 289 -13.85 -31.73 6.57
C GLU A 289 -14.97 -31.78 5.51
N ILE A 290 -16.11 -31.12 5.79
CA ILE A 290 -17.30 -31.11 4.91
C ILE A 290 -17.29 -29.85 4.04
N ILE A 291 -17.67 -28.69 4.58
CA ILE A 291 -17.73 -27.40 3.89
C ILE A 291 -16.33 -26.75 3.92
N LYS A 292 -15.53 -27.00 2.88
CA LYS A 292 -14.09 -26.69 2.91
C LYS A 292 -13.76 -25.21 2.69
N GLY A 293 -13.31 -24.57 3.76
CA GLY A 293 -12.75 -23.21 3.75
C GLY A 293 -13.81 -22.10 3.76
N ASN A 294 -13.34 -20.85 3.82
CA ASN A 294 -14.15 -19.66 4.10
C ASN A 294 -14.21 -18.67 2.93
N LYS A 295 -14.05 -19.16 1.69
CA LYS A 295 -14.01 -18.33 0.47
C LYS A 295 -15.00 -18.81 -0.57
N TYR A 296 -15.76 -17.86 -1.09
CA TYR A 296 -16.72 -18.05 -2.17
C TYR A 296 -16.24 -17.30 -3.41
N THR A 297 -16.08 -18.01 -4.52
CA THR A 297 -15.77 -17.41 -5.82
C THR A 297 -17.07 -17.21 -6.58
N TYR A 298 -17.41 -15.94 -6.86
CA TYR A 298 -18.62 -15.60 -7.61
C TYR A 298 -18.43 -15.97 -9.08
N PRO A 299 -19.32 -16.80 -9.69
CA PRO A 299 -19.11 -17.34 -11.04
C PRO A 299 -19.07 -16.32 -12.18
N GLN A 300 -19.69 -15.16 -11.99
CA GLN A 300 -19.68 -14.09 -13.00
C GLN A 300 -18.30 -13.43 -13.08
N PHE A 301 -18.08 -12.61 -14.12
CA PHE A 301 -16.82 -11.87 -14.30
C PHE A 301 -15.57 -12.78 -14.34
N ASN A 302 -15.70 -13.97 -14.93
CA ASN A 302 -14.62 -14.96 -15.08
C ASN A 302 -13.94 -15.33 -13.74
N ASN A 303 -14.74 -15.61 -12.71
CA ASN A 303 -14.28 -16.04 -11.38
C ASN A 303 -13.36 -15.02 -10.65
N ARG A 304 -13.37 -13.74 -11.05
CA ARG A 304 -12.50 -12.70 -10.46
C ARG A 304 -12.86 -12.35 -9.02
N TYR A 305 -14.14 -12.41 -8.69
CA TYR A 305 -14.67 -11.93 -7.41
C TYR A 305 -14.64 -13.04 -6.36
N VAL A 306 -13.78 -12.87 -5.36
CA VAL A 306 -13.66 -13.82 -4.23
C VAL A 306 -14.08 -13.13 -2.94
N PHE A 307 -15.23 -13.54 -2.42
CA PHE A 307 -15.77 -13.11 -1.15
C PHE A 307 -15.31 -14.04 -0.03
N SER A 308 -15.07 -13.51 1.16
CA SER A 308 -14.91 -14.31 2.38
C SER A 308 -16.19 -14.27 3.18
N PHE A 309 -16.51 -15.36 3.85
CA PHE A 309 -17.65 -15.46 4.76
C PHE A 309 -17.21 -15.92 6.14
N ASP A 310 -17.90 -15.42 7.17
CA ASP A 310 -17.68 -15.83 8.56
C ASP A 310 -18.47 -17.11 8.85
N GLN A 311 -17.89 -17.99 9.65
CA GLN A 311 -18.39 -19.34 9.93
C GLN A 311 -18.81 -19.44 11.38
N TYR A 312 -20.04 -19.88 11.64
CA TYR A 312 -20.64 -19.98 12.96
C TYR A 312 -21.36 -21.32 13.17
N VAL A 313 -21.36 -21.83 14.41
CA VAL A 313 -22.24 -22.92 14.86
C VAL A 313 -22.89 -22.49 16.18
N ASP A 314 -24.22 -22.54 16.27
CA ASP A 314 -24.97 -22.17 17.48
C ASP A 314 -24.54 -20.82 18.11
N GLU A 315 -24.51 -19.76 17.29
CA GLU A 315 -23.99 -18.41 17.58
C GLU A 315 -22.47 -18.30 17.87
N GLN A 316 -21.73 -19.41 17.95
CA GLN A 316 -20.30 -19.42 18.27
C GLN A 316 -19.41 -19.31 17.02
N PRO A 317 -18.44 -18.37 16.96
CA PRO A 317 -17.58 -18.16 15.79
C PRO A 317 -16.51 -19.26 15.64
N TYR A 318 -16.37 -19.78 14.43
CA TYR A 318 -15.34 -20.75 14.07
C TYR A 318 -14.04 -20.03 13.66
N TYR A 319 -13.03 -20.11 14.54
CA TYR A 319 -11.67 -19.55 14.45
C TYR A 319 -11.50 -18.03 14.18
N THR A 320 -12.51 -17.32 13.67
CA THR A 320 -12.33 -15.99 13.07
C THR A 320 -13.41 -15.00 13.52
N ASN A 321 -13.03 -14.03 14.36
CA ASN A 321 -13.78 -12.77 14.54
C ASN A 321 -13.48 -11.79 13.40
N ALA A 322 -13.55 -12.25 12.16
CA ALA A 322 -13.63 -11.33 11.04
C ALA A 322 -15.04 -10.70 11.02
N MET A 323 -15.13 -9.50 10.45
CA MET A 323 -16.41 -8.83 10.19
C MET A 323 -16.58 -8.79 8.67
N ASN A 324 -16.70 -9.97 8.06
CA ASN A 324 -17.02 -10.06 6.65
C ASN A 324 -18.50 -9.70 6.43
N ALA A 325 -18.85 -9.35 5.19
CA ALA A 325 -20.24 -9.01 4.84
C ALA A 325 -21.15 -10.25 4.70
N LEU A 326 -20.57 -11.44 4.52
CA LEU A 326 -21.30 -12.71 4.41
C LEU A 326 -21.10 -13.53 5.69
N LYS A 327 -22.19 -14.05 6.26
CA LYS A 327 -22.18 -15.02 7.38
C LYS A 327 -22.78 -16.35 6.94
N VAL A 328 -22.22 -17.46 7.41
CA VAL A 328 -22.79 -18.81 7.33
C VAL A 328 -22.87 -19.36 8.75
N GLU A 329 -24.07 -19.76 9.15
CA GLU A 329 -24.37 -20.21 10.51
C GLU A 329 -25.09 -21.56 10.46
N VAL A 330 -24.54 -22.56 11.13
CA VAL A 330 -25.20 -23.86 11.30
C VAL A 330 -25.85 -23.92 12.66
N ILE A 331 -27.13 -24.29 12.70
CA ILE A 331 -27.90 -24.47 13.92
C ILE A 331 -28.10 -25.97 14.15
N THR A 332 -27.65 -26.46 15.30
CA THR A 332 -27.77 -27.85 15.75
C THR A 332 -28.98 -28.04 16.66
N SER A 333 -29.33 -29.30 17.00
CA SER A 333 -30.38 -29.59 17.98
C SER A 333 -30.01 -29.21 19.43
N LEU A 334 -28.77 -28.78 19.70
CA LEU A 334 -28.34 -28.28 21.01
C LEU A 334 -28.74 -26.82 21.27
N TRP A 335 -29.16 -26.09 20.25
CA TRP A 335 -29.50 -24.68 20.41
C TRP A 335 -30.91 -24.52 21.00
N ASP A 336 -31.00 -23.87 22.17
CA ASP A 336 -32.25 -23.71 22.95
C ASP A 336 -33.41 -23.06 22.16
N PHE A 337 -33.10 -22.34 21.08
CA PHE A 337 -34.06 -21.68 20.19
C PHE A 337 -34.23 -22.39 18.83
N GLY A 338 -33.89 -23.69 18.73
CA GLY A 338 -34.10 -24.56 17.57
C GLY A 338 -35.57 -24.72 17.19
N GLY A 339 -36.14 -23.65 16.63
CA GLY A 339 -37.57 -23.42 16.49
C GLY A 339 -38.15 -23.74 15.11
N ASP A 340 -39.38 -23.25 14.92
CA ASP A 340 -40.13 -23.43 13.69
C ASP A 340 -39.51 -22.70 12.48
N GLU A 341 -40.00 -23.04 11.29
CA GLU A 341 -39.53 -22.46 10.02
C GLU A 341 -39.68 -20.92 10.00
N ALA A 342 -40.69 -20.39 10.70
CA ALA A 342 -40.96 -18.95 10.81
C ALA A 342 -39.91 -18.22 11.68
N THR A 343 -39.45 -18.85 12.77
CA THR A 343 -38.39 -18.29 13.63
C THR A 343 -37.06 -18.24 12.89
N MET A 344 -36.69 -19.31 12.18
CA MET A 344 -35.43 -19.34 11.42
C MET A 344 -35.44 -18.36 10.24
N ALA A 345 -36.58 -18.24 9.55
CA ALA A 345 -36.80 -17.21 8.54
C ALA A 345 -36.61 -15.79 9.13
N SER A 346 -37.26 -15.49 10.26
CA SER A 346 -37.15 -14.18 10.93
C SER A 346 -35.71 -13.82 11.30
N LEU A 347 -34.95 -14.76 11.87
CA LEU A 347 -33.53 -14.58 12.23
C LEU A 347 -32.67 -14.29 10.99
N SER A 348 -32.86 -15.07 9.92
CA SER A 348 -32.17 -14.88 8.64
C SER A 348 -32.50 -13.53 7.96
N GLY A 349 -33.64 -12.92 8.29
CA GLY A 349 -33.99 -11.57 7.83
C GLY A 349 -33.40 -10.42 8.67
N GLN A 350 -32.99 -10.69 9.91
CA GLN A 350 -32.37 -9.68 10.80
C GLN A 350 -30.85 -9.59 10.62
N LEU A 351 -30.21 -10.72 10.30
CA LEU A 351 -28.76 -10.83 10.09
C LEU A 351 -28.49 -11.23 8.63
N PRO A 352 -27.72 -10.44 7.84
CA PRO A 352 -27.41 -10.78 6.46
C PRO A 352 -26.49 -12.01 6.39
N GLY A 353 -27.09 -13.20 6.33
CA GLY A 353 -26.38 -14.47 6.41
C GLY A 353 -27.24 -15.65 5.98
N ILE A 354 -26.56 -16.78 5.78
CA ILE A 354 -27.17 -18.08 5.47
C ILE A 354 -27.29 -18.85 6.78
N ILE A 355 -28.50 -19.29 7.12
CA ILE A 355 -28.74 -20.17 8.27
C ILE A 355 -29.03 -21.58 7.74
N ILE A 356 -28.29 -22.57 8.24
CA ILE A 356 -28.41 -23.99 7.91
C ILE A 356 -28.95 -24.68 9.16
N GLN A 357 -30.25 -25.00 9.18
CA GLN A 357 -30.88 -25.72 10.27
C GLN A 357 -30.75 -27.23 10.05
N LEU A 358 -29.98 -27.90 10.89
CA LEU A 358 -29.90 -29.36 10.89
C LEU A 358 -31.25 -29.98 11.31
N PRO A 359 -31.59 -31.18 10.84
CA PRO A 359 -32.70 -31.95 11.39
C PRO A 359 -32.44 -32.31 12.86
N ASN A 360 -33.51 -32.51 13.64
CA ASN A 360 -33.44 -32.92 15.05
C ASN A 360 -32.97 -34.40 15.15
N GLN A 361 -31.66 -34.61 15.05
CA GLN A 361 -31.00 -35.92 15.11
C GLN A 361 -29.82 -35.86 16.10
N ASP A 362 -30.01 -36.40 17.30
CA ASP A 362 -29.00 -36.32 18.37
C ASP A 362 -27.89 -37.39 18.26
N ASP A 363 -27.95 -38.26 17.24
CA ASP A 363 -27.01 -39.36 17.07
C ASP A 363 -25.57 -38.88 16.87
N PHE A 364 -25.34 -37.86 16.03
CA PHE A 364 -23.98 -37.33 15.82
C PHE A 364 -23.44 -36.67 17.10
N ILE A 365 -24.29 -35.98 17.87
CA ILE A 365 -23.93 -35.34 19.14
C ILE A 365 -23.48 -36.40 20.15
N ARG A 366 -24.17 -37.55 20.21
CA ARG A 366 -23.78 -38.67 21.05
C ARG A 366 -22.41 -39.22 20.66
N GLU A 367 -22.15 -39.43 19.37
CA GLU A 367 -20.85 -39.96 18.92
C GLU A 367 -19.70 -38.95 19.15
N VAL A 368 -19.91 -37.64 18.91
CA VAL A 368 -18.94 -36.57 19.22
C VAL A 368 -18.68 -36.50 20.74
N ARG A 369 -19.72 -36.52 21.57
CA ARG A 369 -19.61 -36.52 23.04
C ARG A 369 -18.80 -37.72 23.52
N THR A 370 -19.07 -38.92 22.99
CA THR A 370 -18.32 -40.14 23.32
C THR A 370 -16.85 -40.04 22.90
N ALA A 371 -16.55 -39.51 21.72
CA ALA A 371 -15.18 -39.26 21.29
C ALA A 371 -14.46 -38.27 22.21
N LEU A 372 -15.10 -37.18 22.62
CA LEU A 372 -14.54 -36.19 23.55
C LEU A 372 -14.36 -36.73 24.98
N LYS A 373 -15.22 -37.65 25.45
CA LYS A 373 -14.99 -38.39 26.72
C LYS A 373 -13.71 -39.23 26.64
N ILE A 374 -13.50 -39.93 25.52
CA ILE A 374 -12.30 -40.74 25.29
C ILE A 374 -11.05 -39.84 25.18
N GLU A 375 -11.14 -38.72 24.46
CA GLU A 375 -10.06 -37.73 24.31
C GLU A 375 -9.66 -37.16 25.68
N THR A 376 -10.65 -36.73 26.48
CA THR A 376 -10.46 -36.24 27.85
C THR A 376 -9.82 -37.28 28.75
N PHE A 377 -10.25 -38.55 28.70
CA PHE A 377 -9.62 -39.65 29.45
C PHE A 377 -8.14 -39.82 29.07
N ILE A 378 -7.82 -39.93 27.77
CA ILE A 378 -6.44 -40.08 27.27
C ILE A 378 -5.56 -38.86 27.63
N MET A 379 -6.12 -37.65 27.60
CA MET A 379 -5.36 -36.42 27.83
C MET A 379 -5.23 -36.04 29.31
N ARG A 380 -6.29 -36.21 30.12
CA ARG A 380 -6.40 -35.60 31.47
C ARG A 380 -6.35 -36.61 32.62
N ASP A 381 -6.67 -37.90 32.45
CA ASP A 381 -6.60 -38.89 33.55
C ASP A 381 -5.14 -39.21 33.91
N SER A 382 -4.71 -38.81 35.11
CA SER A 382 -3.37 -39.03 35.63
C SER A 382 -3.15 -40.41 36.24
N GLU A 383 -4.21 -41.06 36.72
CA GLU A 383 -4.14 -42.41 37.29
C GLU A 383 -4.04 -43.46 36.18
N ALA A 384 -4.81 -43.30 35.10
CA ALA A 384 -4.70 -44.13 33.90
C ALA A 384 -3.27 -44.15 33.35
N LYS A 385 -2.59 -42.99 33.32
CA LYS A 385 -1.18 -42.86 32.90
C LYS A 385 -0.18 -43.61 33.78
N SER A 386 -0.55 -44.00 35.00
CA SER A 386 0.28 -44.81 35.89
C SER A 386 0.09 -46.32 35.72
N MET A 387 -0.89 -46.75 34.91
CA MET A 387 -1.15 -48.17 34.64
C MET A 387 -0.10 -48.77 33.72
N ALA A 388 0.38 -49.97 34.03
CA ALA A 388 1.42 -50.66 33.27
C ALA A 388 1.06 -50.97 31.80
N GLN A 389 -0.24 -50.97 31.46
CA GLN A 389 -0.76 -51.23 30.11
C GLN A 389 -1.20 -49.94 29.37
N TYR A 390 -0.91 -48.76 29.92
CA TYR A 390 -1.46 -47.48 29.45
C TYR A 390 -1.25 -47.22 27.96
N ASP A 391 -0.07 -47.50 27.39
CA ASP A 391 0.19 -47.26 25.97
C ASP A 391 -0.68 -48.14 25.05
N THR A 392 -0.95 -49.39 25.44
CA THR A 392 -1.88 -50.29 24.74
C THR A 392 -3.31 -49.77 24.81
N ILE A 393 -3.76 -49.37 26.00
CA ILE A 393 -5.09 -48.79 26.24
C ILE A 393 -5.28 -47.52 25.41
N ARG A 394 -4.27 -46.64 25.42
CA ARG A 394 -4.24 -45.39 24.65
C ARG A 394 -4.30 -45.63 23.15
N ALA A 395 -3.62 -46.66 22.64
CA ALA A 395 -3.69 -47.03 21.22
C ALA A 395 -5.10 -47.53 20.85
N ILE A 396 -5.67 -48.45 21.62
CA ILE A 396 -7.01 -49.02 21.38
C ILE A 396 -8.09 -47.94 21.47
N LYS A 397 -8.12 -47.18 22.56
CA LYS A 397 -9.10 -46.10 22.74
C LYS A 397 -8.87 -44.92 21.79
N GLY A 398 -7.62 -44.66 21.41
CA GLY A 398 -7.30 -43.72 20.33
C GLY A 398 -7.84 -44.16 18.97
N ASN A 399 -7.92 -45.47 18.68
CA ASN A 399 -8.57 -45.98 17.48
C ASN A 399 -10.10 -45.84 17.57
N GLU A 400 -10.71 -46.28 18.68
CA GLU A 400 -12.16 -46.15 18.92
C GLU A 400 -12.61 -44.68 18.77
N MET A 401 -11.86 -43.72 19.34
CA MET A 401 -12.14 -42.29 19.18
C MET A 401 -12.18 -41.84 17.71
N ARG A 402 -11.28 -42.34 16.85
CA ARG A 402 -11.26 -42.00 15.42
C ARG A 402 -12.43 -42.62 14.66
N GLU A 403 -12.83 -43.84 15.01
CA GLU A 403 -14.01 -44.50 14.45
C GLU A 403 -15.31 -43.76 14.83
N ARG A 404 -15.43 -43.32 16.10
CA ARG A 404 -16.54 -42.48 16.58
C ARG A 404 -16.63 -41.15 15.81
N LEU A 405 -15.50 -40.47 15.62
CA LEU A 405 -15.46 -39.22 14.84
C LEU A 405 -15.79 -39.44 13.36
N GLN A 406 -15.32 -40.54 12.76
CA GLN A 406 -15.65 -40.89 11.38
C GLN A 406 -17.15 -41.23 11.21
N LEU A 407 -17.78 -41.87 12.20
CA LEU A 407 -19.22 -42.11 12.21
C LEU A 407 -20.01 -40.80 12.40
N ALA A 408 -19.59 -39.95 13.35
CA ALA A 408 -20.18 -38.62 13.56
C ALA A 408 -20.13 -37.76 12.30
N ARG A 409 -19.01 -37.80 11.56
CA ARG A 409 -18.85 -37.13 10.26
C ARG A 409 -19.86 -37.65 9.23
N THR A 410 -20.05 -38.97 9.11
CA THR A 410 -21.04 -39.54 8.19
C THR A 410 -22.45 -39.04 8.53
N LEU A 411 -22.84 -39.15 9.80
CA LEU A 411 -24.15 -38.67 10.29
C LEU A 411 -24.34 -37.16 10.05
N LEU A 412 -23.32 -36.33 10.30
CA LEU A 412 -23.33 -34.89 10.00
C LEU A 412 -23.43 -34.61 8.50
N THR A 413 -22.78 -35.42 7.65
CA THR A 413 -22.86 -35.28 6.19
C THR A 413 -24.29 -35.56 5.71
N ASP A 414 -24.94 -36.60 6.23
CA ASP A 414 -26.32 -36.94 5.87
C ASP A 414 -27.31 -35.88 6.40
N ALA A 415 -27.15 -35.46 7.66
CA ALA A 415 -27.96 -34.38 8.26
C ALA A 415 -27.84 -33.05 7.50
N LEU A 416 -26.65 -32.70 7.00
CA LEU A 416 -26.43 -31.50 6.17
C LEU A 416 -27.06 -31.62 4.76
N GLN A 417 -27.19 -32.82 4.20
CA GLN A 417 -27.92 -33.03 2.93
C GLN A 417 -29.43 -32.82 3.11
N GLU A 418 -29.97 -33.15 4.28
CA GLU A 418 -31.40 -32.96 4.63
C GLU A 418 -31.72 -31.59 5.26
N ALA A 419 -30.70 -30.84 5.69
CA ALA A 419 -30.84 -29.56 6.38
C ALA A 419 -31.65 -28.52 5.60
N ASN A 420 -32.47 -27.72 6.30
CA ASN A 420 -33.16 -26.56 5.73
C ASN A 420 -32.20 -25.38 5.64
N ILE A 421 -32.18 -24.68 4.50
CA ILE A 421 -31.33 -23.51 4.28
C ILE A 421 -32.21 -22.26 4.20
N PHE A 422 -31.89 -21.23 4.98
CA PHE A 422 -32.59 -19.94 5.00
C PHE A 422 -31.66 -18.82 4.56
N ILE A 423 -32.21 -17.90 3.77
CA ILE A 423 -31.51 -16.74 3.22
C ILE A 423 -32.45 -15.54 3.28
N ASN A 424 -32.06 -14.50 4.04
CA ASN A 424 -32.68 -13.18 4.04
C ASN A 424 -34.21 -13.19 4.19
N GLY A 425 -34.73 -13.91 5.19
CA GLY A 425 -36.16 -13.97 5.49
C GLY A 425 -36.93 -15.14 4.87
N HIS A 426 -36.30 -15.97 4.03
CA HIS A 426 -36.99 -17.04 3.31
C HIS A 426 -36.19 -18.36 3.27
N LYS A 427 -36.91 -19.47 3.18
CA LYS A 427 -36.33 -20.79 2.91
C LYS A 427 -35.90 -20.89 1.45
N ALA A 428 -34.66 -21.29 1.21
CA ALA A 428 -34.10 -21.48 -0.12
C ALA A 428 -34.44 -22.89 -0.64
N ASP A 429 -35.15 -22.96 -1.77
CA ASP A 429 -35.38 -24.21 -2.49
C ASP A 429 -34.17 -24.49 -3.41
N ILE A 430 -33.36 -25.47 -3.04
CA ILE A 430 -32.12 -25.84 -3.75
C ILE A 430 -32.21 -27.31 -4.12
N GLY A 431 -32.38 -27.59 -5.41
CA GLY A 431 -32.63 -28.95 -5.93
C GLY A 431 -31.42 -29.90 -5.94
N VAL A 432 -30.27 -29.46 -5.47
CA VAL A 432 -29.03 -30.26 -5.39
C VAL A 432 -28.89 -30.88 -3.99
N LYS A 433 -28.57 -32.18 -3.90
CA LYS A 433 -28.34 -32.85 -2.59
C LYS A 433 -26.94 -32.60 -2.01
N ASP A 434 -25.93 -32.49 -2.87
CA ASP A 434 -24.52 -32.32 -2.49
C ASP A 434 -24.29 -31.00 -1.73
N MET A 435 -23.82 -31.09 -0.48
CA MET A 435 -23.79 -29.93 0.43
C MET A 435 -22.86 -28.80 -0.04
N ASP A 436 -21.70 -29.12 -0.64
CA ASP A 436 -20.79 -28.11 -1.19
C ASP A 436 -21.47 -27.28 -2.29
N LYS A 437 -22.22 -27.94 -3.18
CA LYS A 437 -23.01 -27.25 -4.21
C LYS A 437 -24.19 -26.47 -3.63
N ARG A 438 -24.91 -27.02 -2.63
CA ARG A 438 -25.97 -26.28 -1.91
C ARG A 438 -25.43 -24.99 -1.30
N MET A 439 -24.27 -25.07 -0.67
CA MET A 439 -23.59 -23.94 -0.07
C MET A 439 -23.19 -22.89 -1.12
N GLN A 440 -22.65 -23.31 -2.28
CA GLN A 440 -22.28 -22.40 -3.38
C GLN A 440 -23.49 -21.67 -3.98
N GLU A 441 -24.62 -22.36 -4.14
CA GLU A 441 -25.87 -21.76 -4.66
C GLU A 441 -26.49 -20.79 -3.64
N ALA A 442 -26.50 -21.16 -2.35
CA ALA A 442 -26.93 -20.28 -1.27
C ALA A 442 -26.05 -19.02 -1.18
N LEU A 443 -24.72 -19.16 -1.28
CA LEU A 443 -23.77 -18.04 -1.31
C LEU A 443 -23.96 -17.16 -2.54
N GLN A 444 -24.32 -17.73 -3.70
CA GLN A 444 -24.65 -16.96 -4.90
C GLN A 444 -25.88 -16.08 -4.66
N ASN A 445 -26.96 -16.66 -4.12
CA ASN A 445 -28.20 -15.96 -3.85
C ASN A 445 -28.01 -14.85 -2.81
N LEU A 446 -27.30 -15.12 -1.71
CA LEU A 446 -26.96 -14.10 -0.72
C LEU A 446 -26.08 -12.99 -1.32
N THR A 447 -25.08 -13.33 -2.12
CA THR A 447 -24.18 -12.35 -2.77
C THR A 447 -24.97 -11.41 -3.68
N GLN A 448 -25.91 -11.93 -4.47
CA GLN A 448 -26.75 -11.13 -5.37
C GLN A 448 -27.72 -10.20 -4.63
N GLN A 449 -28.28 -10.64 -3.50
CA GLN A 449 -29.17 -9.82 -2.69
C GLN A 449 -28.42 -8.75 -1.87
N LEU A 450 -27.22 -9.08 -1.36
CA LEU A 450 -26.45 -8.21 -0.49
C LEU A 450 -25.64 -7.16 -1.27
N PHE A 451 -25.01 -7.56 -2.38
CA PHE A 451 -24.18 -6.68 -3.21
C PHE A 451 -24.95 -6.17 -4.44
N THR A 452 -26.08 -5.52 -4.23
CA THR A 452 -26.97 -5.06 -5.32
C THR A 452 -26.29 -4.14 -6.34
N LYS A 453 -25.27 -3.38 -5.93
CA LYS A 453 -24.47 -2.50 -6.80
C LYS A 453 -23.27 -3.18 -7.46
N LEU A 454 -23.03 -4.47 -7.22
CA LEU A 454 -22.02 -5.25 -7.96
C LEU A 454 -22.28 -5.21 -9.48
N THR A 455 -23.55 -5.14 -9.85
CA THR A 455 -24.05 -4.96 -11.23
C THR A 455 -23.63 -3.65 -11.90
N TYR A 456 -23.13 -2.66 -11.16
CA TYR A 456 -22.61 -1.41 -11.74
C TYR A 456 -21.27 -1.61 -12.45
N ILE A 457 -20.61 -2.76 -12.25
CA ILE A 457 -19.46 -3.22 -13.03
C ILE A 457 -20.00 -4.08 -14.19
N GLU A 458 -20.13 -3.47 -15.36
CA GLU A 458 -20.51 -4.13 -16.60
C GLU A 458 -19.33 -4.94 -17.18
N LYS A 459 -18.12 -4.38 -17.05
CA LYS A 459 -16.87 -4.96 -17.56
C LYS A 459 -15.76 -4.85 -16.51
N PRO A 460 -15.18 -5.96 -16.04
CA PRO A 460 -14.02 -5.96 -15.17
C PRO A 460 -12.80 -5.33 -15.86
N MET A 461 -12.07 -4.49 -15.11
CA MET A 461 -10.88 -3.74 -15.54
C MET A 461 -9.69 -4.11 -14.67
N ASP A 462 -8.52 -4.32 -15.28
CA ASP A 462 -7.28 -4.60 -14.58
C ASP A 462 -6.33 -3.38 -14.53
N GLY A 463 -5.15 -3.57 -13.94
CA GLY A 463 -4.12 -2.54 -13.88
C GLY A 463 -3.56 -2.15 -15.25
N ASP A 464 -3.56 -3.05 -16.24
CA ASP A 464 -3.09 -2.75 -17.59
C ASP A 464 -4.13 -1.91 -18.37
N ALA A 465 -5.41 -2.22 -18.24
CA ALA A 465 -6.52 -1.39 -18.73
C ALA A 465 -6.46 0.03 -18.11
N SER A 466 -6.19 0.12 -16.80
CA SER A 466 -5.99 1.39 -16.10
C SER A 466 -4.80 2.19 -16.65
N LEU A 467 -3.65 1.54 -16.87
CA LEU A 467 -2.45 2.17 -17.44
C LEU A 467 -2.63 2.58 -18.91
N LYS A 468 -3.28 1.74 -19.73
CA LYS A 468 -3.63 2.06 -21.12
C LYS A 468 -4.57 3.26 -21.19
N MET A 469 -5.60 3.28 -20.33
CA MET A 469 -6.56 4.38 -20.23
C MET A 469 -5.85 5.68 -19.83
N LEU A 470 -4.98 5.68 -18.82
CA LEU A 470 -4.20 6.87 -18.42
C LEU A 470 -3.22 7.36 -19.52
N LYS A 471 -2.66 6.46 -20.34
CA LYS A 471 -1.74 6.81 -21.45
C LYS A 471 -2.43 7.31 -22.73
N ALA A 472 -3.71 7.02 -22.94
CA ALA A 472 -4.38 7.35 -24.20
C ALA A 472 -4.54 8.86 -24.38
N ALA A 473 -3.96 9.42 -25.45
CA ALA A 473 -3.72 10.87 -25.58
C ALA A 473 -4.96 11.76 -25.83
N LYS A 474 -6.16 11.20 -26.05
CA LYS A 474 -7.44 11.94 -26.16
C LYS A 474 -8.63 11.00 -25.99
N GLU A 475 -9.79 11.53 -25.58
CA GLU A 475 -11.09 10.83 -25.58
C GLU A 475 -11.85 10.94 -26.92
N ASN A 476 -11.23 11.48 -27.97
CA ASN A 476 -11.86 11.62 -29.30
C ASN A 476 -11.88 10.33 -30.12
N THR A 477 -11.36 9.21 -29.60
CA THR A 477 -11.88 7.91 -30.02
C THR A 477 -13.20 7.69 -29.32
N ILE A 478 -14.30 7.99 -30.03
CA ILE A 478 -15.55 7.23 -29.86
C ILE A 478 -15.13 5.76 -29.85
N ASP A 479 -15.30 5.11 -28.70
CA ASP A 479 -14.71 3.81 -28.48
C ASP A 479 -15.35 2.82 -29.47
N LEU A 480 -14.56 2.28 -30.39
CA LEU A 480 -15.01 1.41 -31.48
C LEU A 480 -15.43 0.00 -30.98
N PHE A 481 -15.65 -0.14 -29.68
CA PHE A 481 -16.37 -1.24 -29.06
C PHE A 481 -17.88 -1.06 -29.29
N ALA A 482 -18.33 -1.51 -30.46
CA ALA A 482 -19.70 -1.94 -30.79
C ALA A 482 -20.83 -1.46 -29.85
N GLY A 483 -21.27 -0.22 -30.02
CA GLY A 483 -22.65 0.19 -29.70
C GLY A 483 -22.97 0.59 -28.27
N GLY A 484 -22.54 1.80 -27.88
CA GLY A 484 -23.32 2.67 -26.97
C GLY A 484 -23.02 2.53 -25.46
N GLY A 485 -22.48 3.60 -24.88
CA GLY A 485 -22.30 3.77 -23.43
C GLY A 485 -20.84 3.94 -23.01
N GLU A 486 -20.63 4.66 -21.90
CA GLU A 486 -19.35 4.67 -21.21
C GLU A 486 -19.25 3.43 -20.32
N VAL A 487 -18.17 2.67 -20.39
CA VAL A 487 -18.06 1.41 -19.65
C VAL A 487 -18.08 1.64 -18.14
N ASN A 488 -18.92 0.91 -17.42
CA ASN A 488 -19.13 1.02 -15.96
C ASN A 488 -19.67 2.39 -15.53
N GLN A 489 -20.44 3.09 -16.37
CA GLN A 489 -20.94 4.45 -16.12
C GLN A 489 -21.67 4.60 -14.77
N HIS A 490 -22.45 3.58 -14.37
CA HIS A 490 -23.15 3.58 -13.09
C HIS A 490 -22.19 3.61 -11.88
N ALA A 491 -21.09 2.84 -11.93
CA ALA A 491 -20.08 2.84 -10.86
C ALA A 491 -19.28 4.15 -10.82
N ILE A 492 -18.97 4.73 -11.99
CA ILE A 492 -18.28 6.03 -12.10
C ILE A 492 -19.13 7.14 -11.47
N SER A 493 -20.42 7.20 -11.81
CA SER A 493 -21.35 8.23 -11.31
C SER A 493 -21.60 8.12 -9.80
N ASP A 494 -21.77 6.90 -9.28
CA ASP A 494 -21.94 6.65 -7.85
C ASP A 494 -20.68 7.04 -7.05
N MET A 495 -19.49 6.68 -7.57
CA MET A 495 -18.21 7.04 -6.94
C MET A 495 -17.99 8.56 -6.94
N LEU A 496 -18.29 9.26 -8.05
CA LEU A 496 -18.22 10.72 -8.09
C LEU A 496 -19.19 11.37 -7.09
N THR A 497 -20.40 10.82 -6.96
CA THR A 497 -21.40 11.29 -5.98
C THR A 497 -20.92 11.11 -4.54
N TYR A 498 -20.31 9.96 -4.23
CA TYR A 498 -19.72 9.69 -2.92
C TYR A 498 -18.57 10.65 -2.60
N ILE A 499 -17.61 10.82 -3.53
CA ILE A 499 -16.47 11.73 -3.37
C ILE A 499 -16.98 13.16 -3.20
N THR A 500 -17.87 13.64 -4.05
CA THR A 500 -18.48 14.98 -3.98
C THR A 500 -19.12 15.24 -2.61
N ARG A 501 -19.92 14.30 -2.11
CA ARG A 501 -20.57 14.42 -0.79
C ARG A 501 -19.57 14.44 0.37
N LYS A 502 -18.43 13.75 0.24
CA LYS A 502 -17.37 13.68 1.26
C LYS A 502 -16.35 14.81 1.18
N THR A 503 -16.26 15.52 0.05
CA THR A 503 -15.27 16.56 -0.23
C THR A 503 -15.88 17.96 -0.34
N GLY A 504 -17.18 18.09 -0.04
CA GLY A 504 -17.82 19.39 0.19
C GLY A 504 -17.06 20.23 1.23
N ASN A 505 -17.17 21.55 1.10
CA ASN A 505 -16.41 22.54 1.90
C ASN A 505 -14.87 22.37 1.77
N HIS A 506 -14.38 21.94 0.60
CA HIS A 506 -12.96 21.73 0.30
C HIS A 506 -12.25 20.73 1.24
N MET A 507 -12.99 19.77 1.78
CA MET A 507 -12.41 18.66 2.53
C MET A 507 -11.77 17.65 1.58
N LYS A 508 -10.63 17.07 1.96
CA LYS A 508 -9.97 15.99 1.20
C LYS A 508 -10.12 14.65 1.90
N ILE A 509 -10.31 13.58 1.14
CA ILE A 509 -10.36 12.20 1.66
C ILE A 509 -9.19 11.37 1.13
N SER A 510 -8.65 10.44 1.91
CA SER A 510 -7.58 9.57 1.42
C SER A 510 -8.12 8.50 0.46
N MET A 511 -7.29 8.05 -0.47
CA MET A 511 -7.60 6.93 -1.38
C MET A 511 -8.04 5.67 -0.61
N LYS A 512 -7.49 5.44 0.59
CA LYS A 512 -7.94 4.36 1.48
C LYS A 512 -9.41 4.47 1.88
N VAL A 513 -9.89 5.67 2.24
CA VAL A 513 -11.31 5.87 2.63
C VAL A 513 -12.25 5.56 1.46
N VAL A 514 -11.85 5.91 0.23
CA VAL A 514 -12.58 5.51 -0.98
C VAL A 514 -12.51 3.99 -1.15
N LYS A 515 -11.31 3.40 -1.10
CA LYS A 515 -11.13 1.95 -1.27
C LYS A 515 -11.96 1.15 -0.27
N ASP A 516 -11.82 1.42 1.02
CA ASP A 516 -12.48 0.67 2.10
C ASP A 516 -14.02 0.86 2.13
N HIS A 517 -14.56 1.85 1.40
CA HIS A 517 -16.01 2.02 1.20
C HIS A 517 -16.57 1.11 0.10
N TYR A 518 -15.84 0.94 -1.01
CA TYR A 518 -16.28 0.14 -2.16
C TYR A 518 -15.80 -1.33 -2.09
N LEU A 519 -14.66 -1.57 -1.43
CA LEU A 519 -14.06 -2.88 -1.23
C LEU A 519 -14.82 -3.65 -0.15
N LYS A 520 -15.39 -4.80 -0.52
CA LYS A 520 -15.98 -5.82 0.40
C LYS A 520 -17.11 -5.36 1.32
N ARG A 521 -17.58 -4.11 1.25
CA ARG A 521 -18.79 -3.65 1.95
C ARG A 521 -20.03 -3.78 1.04
N ALA A 522 -21.13 -4.22 1.63
CA ALA A 522 -22.44 -4.11 1.01
C ALA A 522 -22.80 -2.62 0.85
N PRO A 523 -23.42 -2.20 -0.28
CA PRO A 523 -23.93 -3.01 -1.39
C PRO A 523 -22.97 -3.18 -2.59
N TYR A 524 -21.67 -2.86 -2.47
CA TYR A 524 -20.74 -2.79 -3.61
C TYR A 524 -19.94 -4.08 -3.85
N GLY A 525 -19.13 -4.48 -2.87
CA GLY A 525 -18.30 -5.69 -2.98
C GLY A 525 -17.22 -5.67 -4.06
N PHE A 526 -16.77 -4.49 -4.52
CA PHE A 526 -15.82 -4.35 -5.65
C PHE A 526 -14.43 -4.92 -5.32
N VAL A 527 -13.70 -5.42 -6.34
CA VAL A 527 -12.28 -5.79 -6.21
C VAL A 527 -11.37 -4.57 -6.33
N GLU A 528 -10.14 -4.65 -5.81
CA GLU A 528 -9.22 -3.51 -5.73
C GLU A 528 -8.93 -2.88 -7.10
N ASP A 529 -8.62 -3.69 -8.12
CA ASP A 529 -8.33 -3.21 -9.48
C ASP A 529 -9.48 -2.40 -10.12
N ASP A 530 -10.73 -2.84 -9.93
CA ASP A 530 -11.90 -2.15 -10.48
C ASP A 530 -12.09 -0.78 -9.79
N ILE A 531 -11.84 -0.71 -8.47
CA ILE A 531 -11.82 0.56 -7.73
C ILE A 531 -10.68 1.47 -8.25
N TYR A 532 -9.48 0.91 -8.48
CA TYR A 532 -8.34 1.67 -9.00
C TYR A 532 -8.61 2.22 -10.41
N TYR A 533 -9.27 1.43 -11.28
CA TYR A 533 -9.71 1.88 -12.60
C TYR A 533 -10.72 3.03 -12.50
N LEU A 534 -11.77 2.90 -11.67
CA LEU A 534 -12.81 3.92 -11.51
C LEU A 534 -12.23 5.25 -11.00
N VAL A 535 -11.32 5.20 -10.02
CA VAL A 535 -10.62 6.37 -9.50
C VAL A 535 -9.70 6.99 -10.56
N ALA A 536 -8.93 6.19 -11.29
CA ALA A 536 -8.09 6.68 -12.39
C ALA A 536 -8.93 7.30 -13.52
N ARG A 537 -10.12 6.74 -13.81
CA ARG A 537 -11.05 7.22 -14.84
C ARG A 537 -11.63 8.58 -14.48
N LEU A 538 -12.07 8.77 -13.24
CA LEU A 538 -12.54 10.06 -12.71
C LEU A 538 -11.43 11.12 -12.73
N PHE A 539 -10.19 10.75 -12.37
CA PHE A 539 -9.06 11.66 -12.44
C PHE A 539 -8.74 12.08 -13.87
N LYS A 540 -8.69 11.14 -14.82
CA LYS A 540 -8.45 11.44 -16.23
C LYS A 540 -9.53 12.34 -16.84
N ARG A 541 -10.79 12.17 -16.43
CA ARG A 541 -11.93 13.01 -16.85
C ARG A 541 -11.91 14.42 -16.24
N GLY A 542 -10.98 14.71 -15.32
CA GLY A 542 -10.94 15.98 -14.58
C GLY A 542 -12.07 16.15 -13.56
N ASP A 543 -12.75 15.08 -13.15
CA ASP A 543 -13.84 15.12 -12.15
C ASP A 543 -13.31 15.19 -10.71
N ILE A 544 -12.08 14.69 -10.49
CA ILE A 544 -11.40 14.70 -9.18
C ILE A 544 -9.97 15.19 -9.33
N ALA A 545 -9.46 15.85 -8.31
CA ALA A 545 -8.06 16.23 -8.18
C ALA A 545 -7.35 15.32 -7.17
N PHE A 546 -6.07 15.06 -7.44
CA PHE A 546 -5.18 14.34 -6.54
C PHE A 546 -4.16 15.31 -5.93
N SER A 547 -3.89 15.15 -4.64
CA SER A 547 -2.78 15.81 -3.98
C SER A 547 -1.99 14.86 -3.09
N LEU A 548 -0.66 15.01 -3.08
CA LEU A 548 0.28 14.19 -2.33
C LEU A 548 1.22 15.15 -1.56
N GLN A 549 1.23 15.05 -0.23
CA GLN A 549 2.02 15.92 0.65
C GLN A 549 1.80 17.45 0.45
N GLY A 550 0.66 17.84 -0.13
CA GLY A 550 0.30 19.24 -0.41
C GLY A 550 0.55 19.69 -1.85
N GLU A 551 1.29 18.93 -2.66
CA GLU A 551 1.42 19.16 -4.10
C GLU A 551 0.28 18.52 -4.88
N TYR A 552 -0.19 19.17 -5.94
CA TYR A 552 -1.18 18.60 -6.87
C TYR A 552 -0.49 17.65 -7.88
N VAL A 553 -1.12 16.50 -8.11
CA VAL A 553 -0.71 15.55 -9.15
C VAL A 553 -1.56 15.83 -10.40
N THR A 554 -0.89 16.04 -11.54
CA THR A 554 -1.50 16.28 -12.85
C THR A 554 -0.89 15.35 -13.90
N LEU A 555 -1.53 15.21 -15.05
CA LEU A 555 -0.97 14.45 -16.18
C LEU A 555 0.26 15.14 -16.82
N ALA A 556 0.53 16.40 -16.47
CA ALA A 556 1.69 17.16 -16.96
C ALA A 556 2.93 17.04 -16.04
N ASN A 557 2.77 16.72 -14.74
CA ASN A 557 3.86 16.71 -13.77
C ASN A 557 4.25 15.32 -13.24
N ARG A 558 3.53 14.27 -13.61
CA ARG A 558 3.81 12.86 -13.24
C ARG A 558 3.50 11.92 -14.38
N GLU A 559 4.27 10.85 -14.49
CA GLU A 559 4.06 9.82 -15.51
C GLU A 559 2.78 9.00 -15.22
N PRO A 560 2.01 8.56 -16.24
CA PRO A 560 0.83 7.69 -16.06
C PRO A 560 1.08 6.45 -15.19
N LYS A 561 2.31 5.91 -15.22
CA LYS A 561 2.73 4.78 -14.39
C LYS A 561 2.88 5.14 -12.91
N GLU A 562 3.35 6.35 -12.60
CA GLU A 562 3.47 6.85 -11.23
C GLU A 562 2.09 7.13 -10.64
N ILE A 563 1.19 7.74 -11.43
CA ILE A 563 -0.19 8.03 -11.04
C ILE A 563 -0.93 6.73 -10.67
N TYR A 564 -0.84 5.69 -11.52
CA TYR A 564 -1.39 4.37 -11.17
C TYR A 564 -0.73 3.76 -9.91
N THR A 565 0.58 3.99 -9.72
CA THR A 565 1.29 3.52 -8.52
C THR A 565 0.77 4.20 -7.24
N TYR A 566 0.46 5.50 -7.28
CA TYR A 566 -0.12 6.21 -6.13
C TYR A 566 -1.52 5.71 -5.76
N ILE A 567 -2.33 5.30 -6.75
CA ILE A 567 -3.69 4.77 -6.54
C ILE A 567 -3.66 3.33 -5.98
N SER A 568 -2.76 2.49 -6.48
CA SER A 568 -2.77 1.03 -6.20
C SER A 568 -1.85 0.58 -5.06
N ASN A 569 -0.75 1.28 -4.78
CA ASN A 569 0.25 0.84 -3.81
C ASN A 569 -0.12 1.24 -2.37
N LYS A 570 -0.14 0.25 -1.47
CA LYS A 570 -0.42 0.39 -0.03
C LYS A 570 0.36 1.52 0.66
N ALA A 571 1.59 1.82 0.22
CA ALA A 571 2.42 2.89 0.79
C ALA A 571 1.89 4.33 0.53
N TYR A 572 0.96 4.48 -0.43
CA TYR A 572 0.37 5.75 -0.85
C TYR A 572 -1.14 5.86 -0.56
N LEU A 573 -1.86 4.76 -0.28
CA LEU A 573 -3.32 4.78 -0.03
C LEU A 573 -3.75 5.77 1.08
N ASP A 574 -2.95 5.89 2.14
CA ASP A 574 -3.19 6.83 3.26
C ASP A 574 -2.66 8.26 2.98
N LYS A 575 -1.85 8.46 1.93
CA LYS A 575 -1.17 9.74 1.60
C LYS A 575 -1.76 10.46 0.39
N LEU A 576 -2.31 9.70 -0.57
CA LEU A 576 -2.97 10.23 -1.76
C LEU A 576 -4.33 10.79 -1.34
N MET A 577 -4.45 12.12 -1.37
CA MET A 577 -5.65 12.85 -1.00
C MET A 577 -6.45 13.20 -2.26
N ILE A 578 -7.73 12.85 -2.23
CA ILE A 578 -8.69 13.03 -3.32
C ILE A 578 -9.71 14.11 -2.91
N GLU A 579 -10.01 15.00 -3.84
CA GLU A 579 -11.12 15.95 -3.74
C GLU A 579 -11.83 16.10 -5.07
N LYS A 580 -13.08 16.61 -5.07
CA LYS A 580 -13.78 16.97 -6.30
C LYS A 580 -13.04 18.13 -6.99
N ARG A 581 -12.79 18.01 -8.29
CA ARG A 581 -12.33 19.12 -9.13
C ARG A 581 -13.57 19.80 -9.72
N ASP A 582 -13.71 21.11 -9.51
CA ASP A 582 -14.75 21.87 -10.19
C ASP A 582 -14.32 22.08 -11.64
N ARG A 583 -15.07 21.46 -12.57
CA ARG A 583 -14.84 21.60 -14.02
C ARG A 583 -14.97 23.06 -14.42
N VAL A 584 -14.01 23.54 -15.18
CA VAL A 584 -14.06 24.88 -15.78
C VAL A 584 -15.09 24.86 -16.91
N SER A 585 -15.89 25.92 -17.05
CA SER A 585 -16.91 25.95 -18.10
C SER A 585 -16.26 26.11 -19.49
N ASP A 586 -16.88 25.55 -20.53
CA ASP A 586 -16.37 25.68 -21.90
C ASP A 586 -16.34 27.14 -22.38
N LYS A 587 -17.14 28.02 -21.75
CA LYS A 587 -17.09 29.47 -21.95
C LYS A 587 -15.78 30.06 -21.44
N ASP A 588 -15.33 29.67 -20.25
CA ASP A 588 -14.10 30.18 -19.63
C ASP A 588 -12.86 29.62 -20.33
N LYS A 589 -12.91 28.34 -20.75
CA LYS A 589 -11.91 27.74 -21.66
C LYS A 589 -11.78 28.51 -22.97
N LYS A 590 -12.91 28.94 -23.53
CA LYS A 590 -12.91 29.79 -24.71
C LYS A 590 -12.28 31.16 -24.44
N ILE A 591 -12.63 31.82 -23.33
CA ILE A 591 -12.04 33.13 -22.97
C ILE A 591 -10.50 33.04 -22.89
N VAL A 592 -9.94 32.02 -22.24
CA VAL A 592 -8.48 31.85 -22.17
C VAL A 592 -7.86 31.51 -23.52
N ARG A 593 -8.53 30.73 -24.39
CA ARG A 593 -8.06 30.52 -25.78
C ARG A 593 -8.08 31.81 -26.62
N ASP A 594 -9.09 32.65 -26.44
CA ASP A 594 -9.19 33.94 -27.12
C ASP A 594 -8.08 34.90 -26.60
N LEU A 595 -7.82 34.94 -25.27
CA LEU A 595 -6.70 35.68 -24.67
C LEU A 595 -5.31 35.19 -25.13
N LEU A 596 -5.08 33.88 -25.24
CA LEU A 596 -3.84 33.31 -25.77
C LEU A 596 -3.54 33.83 -27.18
N LYS A 597 -4.58 33.89 -28.01
CA LYS A 597 -4.49 34.34 -29.39
C LYS A 597 -4.36 35.87 -29.51
N GLU A 598 -5.10 36.64 -28.72
CA GLU A 598 -5.12 38.11 -28.84
C GLU A 598 -3.90 38.77 -28.20
N ILE A 599 -3.38 38.23 -27.08
CA ILE A 599 -2.26 38.83 -26.34
C ILE A 599 -0.90 38.26 -26.79
N PHE A 600 -0.81 36.93 -26.94
CA PHE A 600 0.47 36.25 -27.22
C PHE A 600 0.60 35.79 -28.68
N ASN A 601 -0.48 35.87 -29.48
CA ASN A 601 -0.55 35.33 -30.84
C ASN A 601 -0.27 33.81 -30.90
N ASP A 602 -0.58 33.09 -29.82
CA ASP A 602 -0.52 31.62 -29.79
C ASP A 602 -1.87 31.02 -30.25
N GLY A 603 -1.78 30.11 -31.22
CA GLY A 603 -2.90 29.36 -31.80
C GLY A 603 -3.15 28.01 -31.11
N THR A 604 -2.75 27.84 -29.85
CA THR A 604 -2.86 26.58 -29.10
C THR A 604 -4.26 25.95 -29.19
N ALA A 605 -4.33 24.79 -29.82
CA ALA A 605 -5.56 24.08 -30.16
C ALA A 605 -5.92 22.97 -29.13
N THR A 606 -5.59 23.17 -27.85
CA THR A 606 -5.94 22.25 -26.77
C THR A 606 -7.22 22.67 -26.05
N ASP A 607 -8.05 21.69 -25.68
CA ASP A 607 -9.21 21.86 -24.79
C ASP A 607 -8.94 21.33 -23.38
N ASP A 608 -7.72 20.81 -23.15
CA ASP A 608 -7.26 20.41 -21.82
C ASP A 608 -7.00 21.64 -20.95
N GLU A 609 -7.57 21.63 -19.74
CA GLU A 609 -7.48 22.72 -18.77
C GLU A 609 -6.04 22.98 -18.32
N ASP A 610 -5.28 21.91 -18.07
CA ASP A 610 -3.93 22.01 -17.55
C ASP A 610 -2.93 22.36 -18.68
N GLY A 611 -3.18 21.90 -19.90
CA GLY A 611 -2.49 22.33 -21.12
C GLY A 611 -2.70 23.81 -21.45
N LEU A 612 -3.93 24.34 -21.36
CA LEU A 612 -4.22 25.76 -21.55
C LEU A 612 -3.51 26.64 -20.51
N MET A 613 -3.57 26.25 -19.24
CA MET A 613 -2.83 26.93 -18.16
C MET A 613 -1.31 26.91 -18.43
N THR A 614 -0.76 25.77 -18.85
CA THR A 614 0.68 25.62 -19.12
C THR A 614 1.14 26.49 -20.29
N ALA A 615 0.37 26.57 -21.38
CA ALA A 615 0.64 27.46 -22.51
C ALA A 615 0.65 28.93 -22.05
N PHE A 616 -0.41 29.34 -21.34
CA PHE A 616 -0.55 30.72 -20.85
C PHE A 616 0.59 31.13 -19.92
N VAL A 617 0.99 30.27 -18.97
CA VAL A 617 2.10 30.54 -18.05
C VAL A 617 3.45 30.61 -18.80
N SER A 618 3.64 29.79 -19.83
CA SER A 618 4.84 29.81 -20.68
C SER A 618 4.98 31.13 -21.44
N ASP A 619 3.94 31.57 -22.13
CA ASP A 619 3.97 32.82 -22.92
C ASP A 619 3.95 34.07 -22.04
N THR A 620 3.22 34.03 -20.92
CA THR A 620 3.31 35.03 -19.84
C THR A 620 4.77 35.23 -19.42
N SER A 621 5.52 34.14 -19.22
CA SER A 621 6.92 34.23 -18.77
C SER A 621 7.83 34.90 -19.80
N LYS A 622 7.65 34.59 -21.10
CA LYS A 622 8.40 35.24 -22.20
C LYS A 622 8.08 36.73 -22.31
N MET A 623 6.79 37.07 -22.25
CA MET A 623 6.31 38.46 -22.34
C MET A 623 6.79 39.30 -21.15
N MET A 624 6.80 38.72 -19.95
CA MET A 624 7.37 39.35 -18.76
C MET A 624 8.87 39.60 -18.87
N GLU A 625 9.64 38.67 -19.44
CA GLU A 625 11.08 38.86 -19.66
C GLU A 625 11.36 40.03 -20.62
N GLU A 626 10.61 40.11 -21.73
CA GLU A 626 10.67 41.25 -22.66
C GLU A 626 10.32 42.57 -21.96
N MET A 627 9.24 42.60 -21.17
CA MET A 627 8.83 43.77 -20.40
C MET A 627 9.87 44.19 -19.35
N GLN A 628 10.54 43.25 -18.68
CA GLN A 628 11.61 43.57 -17.72
C GLN A 628 12.83 44.19 -18.40
N ASN A 629 13.17 43.75 -19.62
CA ASN A 629 14.20 44.39 -20.45
C ASN A 629 13.82 45.84 -20.82
N PHE A 630 12.59 46.05 -21.33
CA PHE A 630 12.10 47.40 -21.65
C PHE A 630 12.04 48.30 -20.42
N ARG A 631 11.67 47.78 -19.24
CA ARG A 631 11.74 48.52 -17.96
C ARG A 631 13.15 49.01 -17.65
N GLY A 632 14.16 48.15 -17.80
CA GLY A 632 15.56 48.54 -17.58
C GLY A 632 16.00 49.68 -18.50
N GLN A 633 15.59 49.64 -19.77
CA GLN A 633 15.85 50.70 -20.74
C GLN A 633 15.08 51.99 -20.40
N ALA A 634 13.81 51.89 -20.00
CA ALA A 634 12.96 53.02 -19.62
C ALA A 634 13.50 53.79 -18.41
N ALA A 635 14.00 53.08 -17.40
CA ALA A 635 14.62 53.67 -16.22
C ALA A 635 15.90 54.45 -16.54
N ALA A 636 16.70 53.97 -17.49
CA ALA A 636 17.95 54.64 -17.90
C ALA A 636 17.71 55.91 -18.75
N GLY A 637 16.72 55.90 -19.64
CA GLY A 637 16.50 56.96 -20.64
C GLY A 637 15.28 57.86 -20.45
N LYS A 638 14.52 57.72 -19.36
CA LYS A 638 13.24 58.44 -19.12
C LYS A 638 12.26 58.28 -20.30
N TYR A 639 12.11 57.05 -20.79
CA TYR A 639 11.24 56.76 -21.94
C TYR A 639 9.75 56.62 -21.53
N PRO A 640 8.82 56.91 -22.46
CA PRO A 640 7.38 56.71 -22.23
C PRO A 640 7.01 55.22 -22.16
N GLY A 641 5.96 54.89 -21.41
CA GLY A 641 5.40 53.54 -21.31
C GLY A 641 5.73 52.77 -20.04
N THR A 642 6.55 53.31 -19.12
CA THR A 642 6.89 52.66 -17.84
C THR A 642 5.65 52.24 -17.03
N ALA A 643 4.62 53.09 -16.98
CA ALA A 643 3.37 52.78 -16.28
C ALA A 643 2.65 51.56 -16.90
N THR A 644 2.54 51.52 -18.24
CA THR A 644 1.96 50.39 -18.97
C THR A 644 2.74 49.09 -18.73
N ILE A 645 4.09 49.15 -18.68
CA ILE A 645 4.94 48.00 -18.40
C ILE A 645 4.73 47.47 -16.97
N GLU A 646 4.69 48.33 -15.96
CA GLU A 646 4.43 47.92 -14.57
C GLU A 646 3.02 47.34 -14.39
N THR A 647 2.00 47.95 -15.02
CA THR A 647 0.62 47.41 -15.01
C THR A 647 0.56 46.02 -15.64
N GLY A 648 1.18 45.83 -16.82
CA GLY A 648 1.23 44.54 -17.50
C GLY A 648 1.94 43.45 -16.70
N ILE A 649 3.08 43.79 -16.07
CA ILE A 649 3.78 42.88 -15.15
C ILE A 649 2.86 42.49 -13.98
N GLY A 650 2.19 43.46 -13.34
CA GLY A 650 1.28 43.19 -12.21
C GLY A 650 0.11 42.26 -12.55
N LEU A 651 -0.58 42.51 -13.68
CA LEU A 651 -1.69 41.67 -14.15
C LEU A 651 -1.23 40.22 -14.44
N LEU A 652 -0.10 40.07 -15.13
CA LEU A 652 0.45 38.76 -15.47
C LEU A 652 0.97 38.01 -14.23
N GLU A 653 1.55 38.69 -13.25
CA GLU A 653 1.96 38.06 -11.99
C GLU A 653 0.78 37.58 -11.14
N LYS A 654 -0.33 38.34 -11.13
CA LYS A 654 -1.57 37.96 -10.44
C LYS A 654 -2.17 36.68 -10.99
N ILE A 655 -2.19 36.51 -12.31
CA ILE A 655 -2.66 35.27 -12.97
C ILE A 655 -1.68 34.11 -12.73
N ARG A 656 -0.37 34.35 -12.85
CA ARG A 656 0.68 33.34 -12.59
C ARG A 656 0.71 32.85 -11.13
N ALA A 657 0.18 33.62 -10.19
CA ALA A 657 0.10 33.22 -8.77
C ALA A 657 -0.92 32.09 -8.51
N ALA A 658 -1.87 31.84 -9.43
CA ALA A 658 -2.86 30.79 -9.28
C ALA A 658 -2.22 29.39 -9.42
N LYS A 659 -2.33 28.56 -8.37
CA LYS A 659 -1.71 27.22 -8.31
C LYS A 659 -2.60 26.07 -8.80
N THR A 660 -3.90 26.32 -9.00
CA THR A 660 -4.85 25.34 -9.50
C THR A 660 -5.51 25.86 -10.77
N SER A 661 -5.82 24.96 -11.69
CA SER A 661 -6.38 25.33 -12.99
C SER A 661 -7.69 26.12 -12.85
N SER A 662 -8.63 25.67 -12.02
CA SER A 662 -9.88 26.40 -11.73
C SER A 662 -9.64 27.84 -11.22
N ALA A 663 -8.68 28.05 -10.31
CA ALA A 663 -8.34 29.40 -9.83
C ALA A 663 -7.67 30.24 -10.92
N PHE A 664 -6.82 29.63 -11.76
CA PHE A 664 -6.22 30.29 -12.92
C PHE A 664 -7.29 30.76 -13.91
N PHE A 665 -8.24 29.90 -14.28
CA PHE A 665 -9.33 30.27 -15.18
C PHE A 665 -10.23 31.36 -14.59
N HIS A 666 -10.54 31.32 -13.29
CA HIS A 666 -11.33 32.38 -12.65
C HIS A 666 -10.61 33.73 -12.70
N VAL A 667 -9.34 33.79 -12.28
CA VAL A 667 -8.55 35.04 -12.29
C VAL A 667 -8.30 35.53 -13.73
N ALA A 668 -8.05 34.63 -14.70
CA ALA A 668 -7.87 35.01 -16.10
C ALA A 668 -9.17 35.53 -16.76
N VAL A 669 -10.35 35.09 -16.29
CA VAL A 669 -11.65 35.62 -16.72
C VAL A 669 -11.97 36.95 -16.04
N ASP A 670 -11.67 37.09 -14.74
CA ASP A 670 -11.91 38.33 -13.98
C ASP A 670 -11.03 39.49 -14.49
N GLU A 671 -9.74 39.24 -14.76
CA GLU A 671 -8.79 40.24 -15.28
C GLU A 671 -8.81 40.37 -16.81
N LYS A 672 -9.76 39.72 -17.49
CA LYS A 672 -9.81 39.63 -18.97
C LYS A 672 -9.79 41.00 -19.64
N ASP A 673 -10.66 41.91 -19.20
CA ASP A 673 -10.85 43.19 -19.87
C ASP A 673 -9.65 44.12 -19.61
N ASP A 674 -9.11 44.13 -18.39
CA ASP A 674 -7.86 44.85 -18.04
C ASP A 674 -6.64 44.33 -18.84
N LEU A 675 -6.57 43.02 -19.08
CA LEU A 675 -5.53 42.41 -19.92
C LEU A 675 -5.60 42.84 -21.39
N LEU A 676 -6.81 42.96 -21.94
CA LEU A 676 -7.01 43.39 -23.33
C LEU A 676 -6.70 44.87 -23.51
N ASP A 677 -7.15 45.72 -22.59
CA ASP A 677 -6.80 47.15 -22.54
C ASP A 677 -5.28 47.35 -22.41
N PHE A 678 -4.61 46.54 -21.57
CA PHE A 678 -3.15 46.51 -21.49
C PHE A 678 -2.50 46.10 -22.82
N ALA A 679 -3.00 45.07 -23.49
CA ALA A 679 -2.41 44.55 -24.73
C ALA A 679 -2.42 45.60 -25.85
N ASP A 680 -3.54 46.31 -26.03
CA ASP A 680 -3.69 47.40 -27.01
C ASP A 680 -2.71 48.55 -26.76
N ASP A 681 -2.55 48.98 -25.49
CA ASP A 681 -1.57 49.99 -25.11
C ASP A 681 -0.12 49.49 -25.30
N TYR A 682 0.16 48.24 -24.92
CA TYR A 682 1.50 47.65 -24.99
C TYR A 682 2.02 47.50 -26.43
N VAL A 683 1.15 47.31 -27.43
CA VAL A 683 1.54 47.32 -28.85
C VAL A 683 2.27 48.61 -29.24
N LEU A 684 1.88 49.76 -28.68
CA LEU A 684 2.56 51.05 -28.91
C LEU A 684 3.91 51.13 -28.18
N VAL A 685 3.95 50.67 -26.93
CA VAL A 685 5.18 50.61 -26.11
C VAL A 685 6.23 49.71 -26.78
N LYS A 686 5.84 48.50 -27.19
CA LYS A 686 6.71 47.54 -27.87
C LYS A 686 7.23 48.08 -29.19
N LYS A 687 6.38 48.73 -30.01
CA LYS A 687 6.79 49.41 -31.26
C LYS A 687 7.76 50.56 -31.02
N PHE A 688 7.66 51.26 -29.88
CA PHE A 688 8.62 52.30 -29.51
C PHE A 688 10.02 51.72 -29.27
N PHE A 689 10.13 50.69 -28.42
CA PHE A 689 11.44 50.10 -28.06
C PHE A 689 12.08 49.25 -29.16
N THR A 690 11.28 48.63 -30.04
CA THR A 690 11.77 47.77 -31.13
C THR A 690 11.92 48.47 -32.48
N GLY A 691 11.32 49.66 -32.64
CA GLY A 691 11.33 50.43 -33.90
C GLY A 691 12.22 51.67 -33.86
N THR A 692 12.14 52.47 -34.93
CA THR A 692 12.91 53.72 -35.09
C THR A 692 12.43 54.86 -34.20
N GLN A 693 11.28 54.73 -33.54
CA GLN A 693 10.71 55.79 -32.70
C GLN A 693 11.61 56.14 -31.51
N LYS A 694 12.26 55.15 -30.88
CA LYS A 694 13.24 55.37 -29.81
C LYS A 694 14.39 56.26 -30.31
N GLU A 695 15.03 55.93 -31.42
CA GLU A 695 16.14 56.72 -31.97
C GLU A 695 15.73 58.18 -32.31
N ILE A 696 14.50 58.39 -32.79
CA ILE A 696 13.95 59.74 -33.02
C ILE A 696 13.78 60.50 -31.69
N PHE A 697 13.27 59.83 -30.66
CA PHE A 697 13.05 60.38 -29.32
C PHE A 697 14.38 60.72 -28.63
N ASP A 698 15.39 59.83 -28.72
CA ASP A 698 16.74 60.02 -28.18
C ASP A 698 17.41 61.27 -28.77
N LYS A 699 17.29 61.46 -30.10
CA LYS A 699 17.81 62.66 -30.80
C LYS A 699 17.08 63.94 -30.37
N ALA A 700 15.77 63.87 -30.11
CA ALA A 700 15.01 65.01 -29.59
C ALA A 700 15.36 65.33 -28.13
N GLN A 701 15.53 64.32 -27.27
CA GLN A 701 16.03 64.51 -25.89
C GLN A 701 17.41 65.17 -25.88
N HIS A 702 18.33 64.74 -26.74
CA HIS A 702 19.68 65.29 -26.82
C HIS A 702 19.68 66.80 -27.13
N ILE A 703 18.90 67.22 -28.13
CA ILE A 703 18.80 68.63 -28.52
C ILE A 703 18.04 69.45 -27.47
N PHE A 704 16.99 68.89 -26.88
CA PHE A 704 16.32 69.54 -25.75
C PHE A 704 17.26 69.71 -24.54
N LYS A 705 18.19 68.78 -24.30
CA LYS A 705 19.21 68.93 -23.26
C LYS A 705 20.19 70.08 -23.57
N ILE A 706 20.66 70.21 -24.81
CA ILE A 706 21.53 71.34 -25.23
C ILE A 706 20.80 72.67 -24.99
N TYR A 707 19.51 72.73 -25.31
CA TYR A 707 18.67 73.88 -24.98
C TYR A 707 18.59 74.14 -23.47
N GLN A 708 18.28 73.14 -22.65
CA GLN A 708 18.19 73.28 -21.20
C GLN A 708 19.50 73.78 -20.56
N GLU A 709 20.65 73.35 -21.07
CA GLU A 709 21.94 73.90 -20.65
C GLU A 709 22.03 75.39 -21.02
N SER A 710 21.71 75.75 -22.27
CA SER A 710 21.86 77.10 -22.84
C SER A 710 20.77 78.11 -22.43
N GLN A 711 19.66 77.65 -21.84
CA GLN A 711 18.40 78.41 -21.73
C GLN A 711 18.56 79.80 -21.10
N ASN A 712 19.42 79.95 -20.10
CA ASN A 712 19.63 81.22 -19.39
C ASN A 712 20.27 82.35 -20.24
N TYR A 713 20.77 82.04 -21.43
CA TYR A 713 21.45 82.98 -22.34
C TYR A 713 20.65 83.28 -23.62
N ILE A 714 19.51 82.61 -23.77
CA ILE A 714 18.57 82.73 -24.89
C ILE A 714 17.41 83.60 -24.42
N ALA A 715 16.96 84.51 -25.28
CA ALA A 715 15.79 85.36 -25.04
C ALA A 715 15.00 85.52 -26.36
N ASP A 716 14.87 84.42 -27.10
CA ASP A 716 14.14 84.35 -28.36
C ASP A 716 12.81 83.60 -28.18
N ILE A 717 11.73 84.29 -28.50
CA ILE A 717 10.35 83.83 -28.24
C ILE A 717 9.94 82.69 -29.18
N GLU A 718 10.48 82.61 -30.40
CA GLU A 718 10.14 81.53 -31.35
C GLU A 718 10.91 80.25 -31.03
N LEU A 719 12.19 80.35 -30.64
CA LEU A 719 12.96 79.21 -30.15
C LEU A 719 12.39 78.65 -28.85
N GLU A 720 11.96 79.51 -27.91
CA GLU A 720 11.26 79.09 -26.69
C GLU A 720 9.99 78.30 -27.01
N LYS A 721 9.16 78.77 -27.97
CA LYS A 721 7.96 78.05 -28.42
C LYS A 721 8.30 76.70 -29.06
N LEU A 722 9.36 76.60 -29.86
CA LEU A 722 9.81 75.34 -30.46
C LEU A 722 10.31 74.37 -29.38
N ALA A 723 11.09 74.86 -28.41
CA ALA A 723 11.54 74.07 -27.27
C ALA A 723 10.37 73.54 -26.43
N ASP A 724 9.35 74.36 -26.16
CA ASP A 724 8.17 73.94 -25.40
C ASP A 724 7.30 72.93 -26.18
N LYS A 725 7.21 73.02 -27.52
CA LYS A 725 6.57 71.96 -28.36
C LYS A 725 7.31 70.63 -28.23
N ILE A 726 8.65 70.64 -28.34
CA ILE A 726 9.48 69.44 -28.20
C ILE A 726 9.33 68.86 -26.79
N LYS A 727 9.44 69.69 -25.75
CA LYS A 727 9.23 69.33 -24.34
C LYS A 727 7.86 68.72 -24.08
N ALA A 728 6.79 69.29 -24.64
CA ALA A 728 5.43 68.77 -24.50
C ALA A 728 5.29 67.35 -25.08
N ILE A 729 6.00 67.03 -26.17
CA ILE A 729 6.05 65.66 -26.71
C ILE A 729 6.93 64.76 -25.84
N LEU A 730 8.10 65.22 -25.41
CA LEU A 730 9.03 64.44 -24.55
C LEU A 730 8.46 64.12 -23.17
N GLN A 731 7.58 64.97 -22.62
CA GLN A 731 6.94 64.80 -21.31
C GLN A 731 5.55 64.14 -21.37
N ASN A 732 5.00 63.88 -22.56
CA ASN A 732 3.71 63.23 -22.71
C ASN A 732 3.82 61.73 -22.35
N PRO A 733 2.93 61.18 -21.49
CA PRO A 733 2.93 59.76 -21.14
C PRO A 733 2.72 58.78 -22.31
N LYS A 734 2.01 59.21 -23.38
CA LYS A 734 1.72 58.41 -24.59
C LYS A 734 2.07 59.19 -25.88
N PRO A 735 3.35 59.48 -26.16
CA PRO A 735 3.77 60.34 -27.25
C PRO A 735 3.79 59.64 -28.63
N TYR A 736 3.49 58.33 -28.70
CA TYR A 736 3.75 57.45 -29.84
C TYR A 736 3.24 57.94 -31.20
N ARG A 737 2.15 58.72 -31.23
CA ARG A 737 1.60 59.33 -32.46
C ARG A 737 2.22 60.70 -32.81
N LEU A 738 2.82 61.38 -31.83
CA LEU A 738 3.46 62.70 -31.94
C LEU A 738 4.96 62.60 -32.24
N ILE A 739 5.60 61.45 -31.99
CA ILE A 739 7.03 61.23 -32.29
C ILE A 739 7.36 61.48 -33.77
N LYS A 740 6.41 61.28 -34.68
CA LYS A 740 6.57 61.57 -36.11
C LYS A 740 6.83 63.04 -36.42
N ASP A 741 6.43 63.96 -35.53
CA ASP A 741 6.53 65.41 -35.72
C ASP A 741 7.87 65.95 -35.15
N LEU A 742 8.55 65.17 -34.29
CA LEU A 742 9.85 65.52 -33.70
C LEU A 742 10.98 65.75 -34.73
N PRO A 743 11.13 64.99 -35.84
CA PRO A 743 12.19 65.23 -36.82
C PRO A 743 12.15 66.64 -37.41
N GLN A 744 10.96 67.12 -37.78
CA GLN A 744 10.77 68.47 -38.33
C GLN A 744 10.96 69.55 -37.25
N LEU A 745 10.31 69.39 -36.09
CA LEU A 745 10.48 70.33 -34.97
C LEU A 745 11.94 70.49 -34.54
N ARG A 746 12.72 69.40 -34.62
CA ARG A 746 14.16 69.38 -34.34
C ARG A 746 14.99 70.10 -35.40
N GLU A 747 14.61 70.03 -36.67
CA GLU A 747 15.26 70.74 -37.78
C GLU A 747 15.01 72.25 -37.63
N GLU A 748 13.73 72.66 -37.51
CA GLU A 748 13.32 74.04 -37.23
C GLU A 748 14.00 74.62 -35.98
N PHE A 749 14.11 73.82 -34.91
CA PHE A 749 14.82 74.21 -33.69
C PHE A 749 16.33 74.38 -33.90
N MET A 750 16.98 73.49 -34.65
CA MET A 750 18.43 73.54 -34.86
C MET A 750 18.81 74.76 -35.71
N ASP A 751 18.05 75.09 -36.74
CA ASP A 751 18.32 76.25 -37.59
C ASP A 751 18.18 77.56 -36.80
N ALA A 752 17.12 77.69 -36.00
CA ALA A 752 16.93 78.85 -35.12
C ALA A 752 18.00 78.92 -34.01
N TYR A 753 18.37 77.79 -33.39
CA TYR A 753 19.42 77.74 -32.37
C TYR A 753 20.80 78.10 -32.94
N MET A 754 21.14 77.61 -34.15
CA MET A 754 22.40 77.96 -34.82
C MET A 754 22.47 79.43 -35.20
N THR A 755 21.37 80.01 -35.67
CA THR A 755 21.29 81.46 -35.95
C THR A 755 21.62 82.29 -34.69
N ILE A 756 21.00 81.94 -33.54
CA ILE A 756 21.24 82.61 -32.26
C ILE A 756 22.67 82.36 -31.75
N LEU A 757 23.21 81.15 -31.97
CA LEU A 757 24.59 80.81 -31.60
C LEU A 757 25.61 81.64 -32.38
N GLU A 758 25.41 81.85 -33.67
CA GLU A 758 26.24 82.73 -34.51
C GLU A 758 26.15 84.20 -34.07
N GLU A 759 24.94 84.73 -33.84
CA GLU A 759 24.73 86.08 -33.32
C GLU A 759 25.44 86.32 -31.97
N LYS A 760 25.47 85.30 -31.09
CA LYS A 760 26.19 85.35 -29.80
C LYS A 760 27.70 85.16 -29.97
N ALA A 761 28.16 84.49 -31.03
CA ALA A 761 29.57 84.22 -31.24
C ALA A 761 30.35 85.46 -31.68
N GLU A 762 29.78 86.33 -32.52
CA GLU A 762 30.45 87.54 -33.01
C GLU A 762 30.96 88.50 -31.90
N PRO A 763 30.16 88.92 -30.90
CA PRO A 763 30.69 89.75 -29.81
C PRO A 763 31.76 89.03 -28.99
N ILE A 764 31.68 87.69 -28.84
CA ILE A 764 32.66 86.91 -28.08
C ILE A 764 33.98 86.76 -28.85
N LYS A 765 33.93 86.58 -30.19
CA LYS A 765 35.11 86.65 -31.06
C LYS A 765 35.76 88.03 -30.97
N ALA A 766 34.95 89.10 -30.96
CA ALA A 766 35.44 90.47 -30.79
C ALA A 766 36.09 90.68 -29.40
N ASP A 767 35.52 90.16 -28.31
CA ASP A 767 36.13 90.18 -26.97
C ASP A 767 37.47 89.44 -26.92
N ILE A 768 37.53 88.23 -27.50
CA ILE A 768 38.77 87.43 -27.61
C ILE A 768 39.84 88.22 -28.38
N GLU A 769 39.47 88.85 -29.48
CA GLU A 769 40.36 89.65 -30.32
C GLU A 769 40.80 90.95 -29.62
N ASN A 770 39.90 91.64 -28.90
CA ASN A 770 40.22 92.80 -28.07
C ASN A 770 41.22 92.44 -26.96
N CYS A 771 41.01 91.29 -26.30
CA CYS A 771 41.95 90.74 -25.31
C CYS A 771 43.32 90.46 -25.93
N ARG A 772 43.36 89.84 -27.12
CA ARG A 772 44.58 89.58 -27.88
C ARG A 772 45.30 90.88 -28.23
N GLN A 773 44.60 91.86 -28.79
CA GLN A 773 45.15 93.17 -29.14
C GLN A 773 45.71 93.89 -27.91
N ARG A 774 45.03 93.85 -26.76
CA ARG A 774 45.51 94.49 -25.52
C ARG A 774 46.86 93.95 -25.07
N VAL A 775 47.04 92.62 -25.07
CA VAL A 775 48.35 91.99 -24.76
C VAL A 775 49.41 92.36 -25.81
N MET A 776 49.05 92.32 -27.09
CA MET A 776 49.96 92.66 -28.19
C MET A 776 50.39 94.13 -28.21
N THR A 777 49.55 95.06 -27.77
CA THR A 777 49.89 96.49 -27.62
C THR A 777 50.94 96.68 -26.52
N GLU A 778 50.72 96.09 -25.34
CA GLU A 778 51.65 96.21 -24.20
C GLU A 778 53.03 95.59 -24.52
N LEU A 779 53.04 94.49 -25.28
CA LEU A 779 54.24 93.81 -25.74
C LEU A 779 54.98 94.57 -26.86
N SER A 780 54.32 95.50 -27.57
CA SER A 780 54.83 95.97 -28.87
C SER A 780 56.09 96.82 -28.83
N ASN A 781 56.35 97.50 -27.70
CA ASN A 781 57.52 98.38 -27.49
C ASN A 781 58.59 97.74 -26.58
N ARG A 782 58.52 96.43 -26.32
CA ARG A 782 59.38 95.71 -25.36
C ARG A 782 60.44 94.86 -26.08
N PRO A 783 61.71 94.81 -25.61
CA PRO A 783 62.82 94.17 -26.34
C PRO A 783 62.74 92.63 -26.42
N TYR A 784 61.88 91.99 -25.61
CA TYR A 784 61.69 90.53 -25.57
C TYR A 784 60.42 90.06 -26.30
N LYS A 785 59.78 90.94 -27.08
CA LYS A 785 58.52 90.71 -27.83
C LYS A 785 58.50 89.39 -28.61
N ASP A 786 59.58 89.08 -29.32
CA ASP A 786 59.64 87.92 -30.23
C ASP A 786 59.60 86.57 -29.50
N LYS A 787 59.97 86.54 -28.21
CA LYS A 787 59.93 85.33 -27.37
C LYS A 787 58.52 84.99 -26.88
N ILE A 788 57.69 86.00 -26.60
CA ILE A 788 56.36 85.82 -25.99
C ILE A 788 55.24 85.81 -27.06
N THR A 789 55.38 86.59 -28.14
CA THR A 789 54.38 86.73 -29.21
C THR A 789 53.81 85.40 -29.73
N PRO A 790 54.62 84.36 -30.05
CA PRO A 790 54.09 83.11 -30.62
C PRO A 790 53.14 82.36 -29.67
N ASN A 791 53.40 82.41 -28.36
CA ASN A 791 52.56 81.74 -27.36
C ASN A 791 51.24 82.49 -27.13
N VAL A 792 51.29 83.83 -27.13
CA VAL A 792 50.09 84.69 -27.08
C VAL A 792 49.20 84.43 -28.27
N GLN A 793 49.75 84.49 -29.49
CA GLN A 793 49.01 84.22 -30.72
C GLN A 793 48.42 82.80 -30.72
N LYS A 794 49.20 81.78 -30.35
CA LYS A 794 48.70 80.40 -30.26
C LYS A 794 47.50 80.30 -29.31
N LYS A 795 47.57 80.86 -28.10
CA LYS A 795 46.51 80.74 -27.10
C LYS A 795 45.23 81.49 -27.47
N PHE A 796 45.33 82.70 -28.04
CA PHE A 796 44.15 83.41 -28.50
C PHE A 796 43.55 82.80 -29.78
N ASN A 797 44.37 82.25 -30.69
CA ASN A 797 43.87 81.51 -31.85
C ASN A 797 43.18 80.20 -31.45
N GLU A 798 43.67 79.48 -30.43
CA GLU A 798 42.98 78.31 -29.86
C GLU A 798 41.59 78.68 -29.30
N LEU A 799 41.47 79.83 -28.62
CA LEU A 799 40.17 80.33 -28.13
C LEU A 799 39.25 80.79 -29.27
N LEU A 800 39.77 81.49 -30.28
CA LEU A 800 39.01 81.93 -31.44
C LEU A 800 38.45 80.73 -32.23
N HIS A 801 39.29 79.74 -32.51
CA HIS A 801 38.89 78.49 -33.16
C HIS A 801 37.82 77.73 -32.35
N SER A 802 37.95 77.75 -31.02
CA SER A 802 36.96 77.16 -30.10
C SER A 802 35.63 77.93 -30.09
N ALA A 803 35.65 79.24 -30.37
CA ALA A 803 34.44 80.06 -30.51
C ALA A 803 33.77 79.86 -31.88
N GLU A 804 34.55 79.71 -32.94
CA GLU A 804 34.07 79.38 -34.30
C GLU A 804 33.40 78.00 -34.39
N HIS A 805 33.88 77.03 -33.62
CA HIS A 805 33.41 75.63 -33.66
C HIS A 805 32.63 75.23 -32.39
N SER A 806 32.21 76.20 -31.56
CA SER A 806 31.34 75.91 -30.42
C SER A 806 29.94 75.54 -30.91
N HIS A 807 29.33 74.54 -30.28
CA HIS A 807 27.95 74.10 -30.58
C HIS A 807 27.02 74.32 -29.37
N ASN A 808 27.46 75.07 -28.35
CA ASN A 808 26.77 75.22 -27.07
C ASN A 808 27.01 76.65 -26.52
N ILE A 809 25.93 77.41 -26.35
CA ILE A 809 25.99 78.83 -25.95
C ILE A 809 26.67 79.00 -24.58
N ASN A 810 26.52 78.07 -23.61
CA ASN A 810 27.23 78.17 -22.33
C ASN A 810 28.75 78.07 -22.51
N GLN A 811 29.20 77.13 -23.35
CA GLN A 811 30.63 76.95 -23.61
C GLN A 811 31.19 78.21 -24.29
N LEU A 812 30.48 78.71 -25.30
CA LEU A 812 30.78 79.96 -26.00
C LEU A 812 30.88 81.16 -25.02
N MET A 813 29.87 81.38 -24.17
CA MET A 813 29.87 82.43 -23.14
C MET A 813 31.03 82.27 -22.13
N SER A 814 31.48 81.04 -21.87
CA SER A 814 32.65 80.79 -21.01
C SER A 814 33.97 81.23 -21.66
N LEU A 815 34.06 81.27 -23.00
CA LEU A 815 35.29 81.62 -23.71
C LEU A 815 35.69 83.09 -23.52
N SER A 816 34.74 84.03 -23.38
CA SER A 816 35.05 85.44 -23.05
C SER A 816 35.74 85.54 -21.68
N ASN A 817 35.23 84.83 -20.66
CA ASN A 817 35.90 84.75 -19.35
C ASN A 817 37.28 84.06 -19.41
N GLN A 818 37.44 83.03 -20.26
CA GLN A 818 38.74 82.38 -20.47
C GLN A 818 39.73 83.30 -21.18
N ALA A 819 39.28 84.09 -22.16
CA ALA A 819 40.10 85.09 -22.86
C ALA A 819 40.61 86.17 -21.91
N GLU A 820 39.76 86.65 -21.00
CA GLU A 820 40.15 87.57 -19.93
C GLU A 820 41.17 86.96 -18.95
N ALA A 821 40.98 85.70 -18.56
CA ALA A 821 41.97 85.00 -17.71
C ALA A 821 43.32 84.83 -18.44
N VAL A 822 43.31 84.56 -19.75
CA VAL A 822 44.51 84.48 -20.60
C VAL A 822 45.16 85.86 -20.78
N LYS A 823 44.37 86.93 -20.97
CA LYS A 823 44.83 88.34 -21.00
C LYS A 823 45.58 88.67 -19.71
N ALA A 824 44.95 88.46 -18.56
CA ALA A 824 45.53 88.74 -17.24
C ALA A 824 46.81 87.91 -16.98
N LYS A 825 46.82 86.63 -17.38
CA LYS A 825 48.01 85.78 -17.26
C LYS A 825 49.20 86.34 -18.04
N PHE A 826 49.01 86.70 -19.32
CA PHE A 826 50.10 87.22 -20.13
C PHE A 826 50.55 88.62 -19.70
N LEU A 827 49.64 89.49 -19.23
CA LEU A 827 50.04 90.78 -18.65
C LEU A 827 50.89 90.60 -17.38
N ASN A 828 50.58 89.63 -16.52
CA ASN A 828 51.40 89.28 -15.36
C ASN A 828 52.75 88.65 -15.76
N GLU A 829 52.79 87.84 -16.83
CA GLU A 829 54.03 87.26 -17.38
C GLU A 829 54.95 88.35 -17.95
N ILE A 830 54.38 89.35 -18.64
CA ILE A 830 55.10 90.55 -19.08
C ILE A 830 55.68 91.30 -17.87
N ALA A 831 54.86 91.63 -16.87
CA ALA A 831 55.31 92.35 -15.67
C ALA A 831 56.41 91.61 -14.89
N ALA A 832 56.34 90.27 -14.81
CA ALA A 832 57.36 89.45 -14.16
C ALA A 832 58.68 89.40 -14.95
N GLU A 833 58.65 89.37 -16.28
CA GLU A 833 59.86 89.45 -17.13
C GLU A 833 60.50 90.85 -17.01
N GLU A 834 59.72 91.92 -16.85
CA GLU A 834 60.23 93.27 -16.55
C GLU A 834 60.90 93.36 -15.18
N GLU A 835 60.27 92.79 -14.14
CA GLU A 835 60.87 92.74 -12.81
C GLU A 835 62.16 91.88 -12.79
N ARG A 836 62.25 90.84 -13.62
CA ARG A 836 63.50 90.08 -13.81
C ARG A 836 64.57 90.93 -14.50
N LEU A 837 64.24 91.61 -15.59
CA LEU A 837 65.18 92.45 -16.34
C LEU A 837 65.69 93.63 -15.50
N ALA A 838 64.84 94.24 -14.68
CA ALA A 838 65.25 95.26 -13.70
C ALA A 838 66.27 94.70 -12.68
N LYS A 839 66.02 93.50 -12.14
CA LYS A 839 66.93 92.81 -11.21
C LYS A 839 68.20 92.26 -11.86
N GLU A 840 68.20 92.03 -13.18
CA GLU A 840 69.41 91.73 -13.96
C GLU A 840 70.26 93.00 -14.18
N GLN A 841 69.64 94.15 -14.40
CA GLN A 841 70.33 95.44 -14.54
C GLN A 841 70.88 95.99 -13.21
N GLU A 842 70.24 95.72 -12.07
CA GLU A 842 70.79 96.04 -10.74
C GLU A 842 72.03 95.20 -10.34
N LYS A 843 72.40 94.17 -11.12
CA LYS A 843 73.53 93.26 -10.81
C LYS A 843 74.79 93.45 -11.65
N THR A 844 74.81 94.41 -12.57
CA THR A 844 76.05 94.81 -13.26
C THR A 844 76.85 95.83 -12.42
N PRO A 845 78.10 95.53 -12.01
CA PRO A 845 78.95 96.49 -11.32
C PRO A 845 79.48 97.58 -12.29
N PRO A 846 79.76 98.80 -11.81
CA PRO A 846 80.31 99.86 -12.65
C PRO A 846 81.77 99.57 -13.04
N THR A 847 82.07 99.55 -14.33
CA THR A 847 83.44 99.55 -14.84
C THR A 847 83.97 100.99 -14.89
N PRO A 848 85.21 101.29 -14.43
CA PRO A 848 85.75 102.66 -14.44
C PRO A 848 85.97 103.21 -15.86
N PRO A 849 86.02 104.55 -16.02
CA PRO A 849 86.25 105.18 -17.33
C PRO A 849 87.69 104.98 -17.81
N SER A 850 87.86 104.92 -19.14
CA SER A 850 89.16 104.89 -19.81
C SER A 850 89.39 106.19 -20.57
N ASP A 851 90.48 106.90 -20.27
CA ASP A 851 90.91 108.08 -21.00
C ASP A 851 91.64 107.71 -22.31
N ASP A 852 91.35 108.47 -23.38
CA ASP A 852 92.22 108.88 -24.50
C ASP A 852 92.95 107.80 -25.35
N GLU A 853 92.97 107.79 -26.69
CA GLU A 853 92.55 108.70 -27.78
C GLU A 853 92.38 107.82 -29.08
N LYS A 854 91.86 108.21 -30.27
CA LYS A 854 91.44 109.49 -30.87
C LYS A 854 90.43 109.27 -32.03
N ASP A 855 89.93 110.37 -32.59
CA ASP A 855 89.40 110.58 -33.96
C ASP A 855 88.39 109.60 -34.60
N GLY A 856 87.15 110.12 -34.80
CA GLY A 856 86.45 109.95 -36.09
C GLY A 856 84.99 109.48 -36.12
N LYS A 857 84.06 110.45 -36.03
CA LYS A 857 82.62 110.42 -36.43
C LYS A 857 81.57 109.66 -35.58
N GLU A 858 80.49 110.42 -35.37
CA GLU A 858 79.06 110.04 -35.22
C GLU A 858 78.52 109.33 -33.95
N VAL A 859 77.29 109.77 -33.61
CA VAL A 859 76.29 109.25 -32.64
C VAL A 859 76.59 109.28 -31.13
N HIS A 860 75.99 110.23 -30.41
CA HIS A 860 74.97 110.03 -29.35
C HIS A 860 74.85 111.22 -28.39
N ASP A 861 73.64 111.77 -28.27
CA ASP A 861 73.08 112.33 -27.04
C ASP A 861 71.66 111.77 -26.89
N GLY A 862 71.17 111.54 -25.67
CA GLY A 862 69.83 110.99 -25.44
C GLY A 862 69.70 109.87 -24.39
N GLN A 863 70.24 110.07 -23.19
CA GLN A 863 69.77 109.33 -22.00
C GLN A 863 69.10 110.29 -21.00
N LYS A 864 67.76 110.27 -20.96
CA LYS A 864 67.00 110.67 -19.77
C LYS A 864 66.62 109.41 -19.01
N ALA A 865 66.93 109.38 -17.71
CA ALA A 865 66.63 108.25 -16.84
C ALA A 865 65.13 107.90 -16.87
N TYR A 866 64.82 106.63 -17.16
CA TYR A 866 63.45 106.13 -17.11
C TYR A 866 63.03 105.95 -15.64
N LYS A 867 62.08 106.78 -15.20
CA LYS A 867 61.51 106.70 -13.85
C LYS A 867 60.33 105.74 -13.91
N ALA A 868 60.40 104.60 -13.21
CA ALA A 868 59.32 103.64 -13.18
C ALA A 868 58.08 104.24 -12.48
N GLU A 869 57.01 104.48 -13.23
CA GLU A 869 55.73 104.97 -12.70
C GLU A 869 55.04 103.88 -11.87
N LYS A 870 54.57 104.23 -10.67
CA LYS A 870 53.78 103.34 -9.81
C LYS A 870 52.32 103.32 -10.24
N THR A 871 52.00 102.61 -11.32
CA THR A 871 50.64 102.44 -11.82
C THR A 871 49.86 101.39 -11.00
N LYS A 872 48.63 101.70 -10.56
CA LYS A 872 47.67 100.68 -10.07
C LYS A 872 46.51 100.50 -11.04
N TYR A 873 46.22 99.23 -11.34
CA TYR A 873 45.05 98.81 -12.10
C TYR A 873 43.84 98.62 -11.16
N LEU A 874 42.70 99.20 -11.54
CA LEU A 874 41.45 99.19 -10.78
C LEU A 874 40.28 98.86 -11.71
N LYS A 875 39.38 97.97 -11.29
CA LYS A 875 38.08 97.82 -11.97
C LYS A 875 37.11 98.89 -11.46
N PHE A 876 36.42 99.58 -12.36
CA PHE A 876 35.52 100.69 -12.03
C PHE A 876 34.47 100.27 -11.01
N ARG A 877 33.85 99.10 -11.19
CA ARG A 877 32.81 98.57 -10.30
C ARG A 877 33.29 98.34 -8.86
N GLU A 878 34.49 97.78 -8.70
CA GLU A 878 35.12 97.50 -7.40
C GLU A 878 35.61 98.80 -6.74
N ALA A 879 36.28 99.65 -7.52
CA ALA A 879 36.77 100.94 -7.07
C ALA A 879 35.60 101.81 -6.58
N VAL A 880 34.56 102.01 -7.38
CA VAL A 880 33.42 102.86 -7.01
C VAL A 880 32.52 102.18 -5.96
N GLY A 881 32.33 100.85 -6.04
CA GLY A 881 31.50 100.08 -5.12
C GLY A 881 30.00 100.25 -5.37
N VAL A 882 29.61 100.36 -6.65
CA VAL A 882 28.22 100.58 -7.09
C VAL A 882 27.88 99.56 -8.18
N GLY A 883 26.82 98.77 -7.95
CA GLY A 883 26.39 97.70 -8.86
C GLY A 883 25.39 98.15 -9.93
N SER A 884 24.50 99.08 -9.56
CA SER A 884 23.50 99.80 -10.38
C SER A 884 22.96 100.96 -9.52
N VAL A 885 22.70 102.13 -10.10
CA VAL A 885 22.10 103.30 -9.42
C VAL A 885 21.11 103.99 -10.36
N GLU A 886 19.92 104.29 -9.83
CA GLU A 886 18.88 105.06 -10.51
C GLU A 886 18.97 106.54 -10.11
N ILE A 887 19.23 107.43 -11.08
CA ILE A 887 19.46 108.86 -10.82
C ILE A 887 18.16 109.63 -11.09
N LYS A 888 17.57 110.20 -10.02
CA LYS A 888 16.27 110.91 -10.08
C LYS A 888 16.35 112.43 -9.88
N SER A 889 17.54 112.97 -9.64
CA SER A 889 17.78 114.40 -9.52
C SER A 889 19.24 114.74 -9.77
N GLU A 890 19.50 116.00 -10.13
CA GLU A 890 20.86 116.54 -10.35
C GLU A 890 21.73 116.41 -9.09
N ALA A 891 21.16 116.69 -7.90
CA ALA A 891 21.83 116.49 -6.62
C ALA A 891 22.24 115.03 -6.35
N ALA A 892 21.51 114.03 -6.88
CA ALA A 892 21.88 112.63 -6.78
C ALA A 892 23.04 112.26 -7.72
N LEU A 893 23.09 112.88 -8.92
CA LEU A 893 24.21 112.76 -9.86
C LEU A 893 25.48 113.36 -9.25
N ASP A 894 25.42 114.58 -8.72
CA ASP A 894 26.57 115.27 -8.12
C ASP A 894 27.13 114.50 -6.93
N SER A 895 26.27 113.95 -6.07
CA SER A 895 26.68 113.10 -4.94
C SER A 895 27.41 111.83 -5.39
N LEU A 896 26.94 111.18 -6.47
CA LEU A 896 27.62 110.02 -7.06
C LEU A 896 28.97 110.41 -7.67
N LEU A 897 29.03 111.47 -8.47
CA LEU A 897 30.27 111.96 -9.09
C LEU A 897 31.30 112.39 -8.05
N ALA A 898 30.87 113.07 -6.97
CA ALA A 898 31.73 113.43 -5.85
C ALA A 898 32.32 112.18 -5.15
N LYS A 899 31.51 111.13 -4.97
CA LYS A 899 31.95 109.86 -4.34
C LYS A 899 32.94 109.08 -5.23
N VAL A 900 32.70 109.03 -6.54
CA VAL A 900 33.63 108.46 -7.53
C VAL A 900 34.96 109.21 -7.51
N LYS A 901 34.91 110.54 -7.62
CA LYS A 901 36.09 111.42 -7.61
C LYS A 901 36.90 111.27 -6.32
N ALA A 902 36.24 111.24 -5.16
CA ALA A 902 36.91 111.10 -3.86
C ALA A 902 37.70 109.78 -3.77
N LYS A 903 37.14 108.66 -4.23
CA LYS A 903 37.83 107.37 -4.23
C LYS A 903 39.00 107.30 -5.21
N PHE A 904 38.86 107.85 -6.42
CA PHE A 904 39.97 107.89 -7.37
C PHE A 904 41.12 108.77 -6.88
N MET A 905 40.81 109.93 -6.27
CA MET A 905 41.83 110.78 -5.62
C MET A 905 42.50 110.09 -4.42
N GLN A 906 41.79 109.22 -3.69
CA GLN A 906 42.38 108.41 -2.62
C GLN A 906 43.37 107.36 -3.16
N GLU A 907 43.04 106.67 -4.26
CA GLU A 907 43.93 105.68 -4.88
C GLU A 907 45.09 106.29 -5.68
N LEU A 908 44.99 107.56 -6.07
CA LEU A 908 46.07 108.32 -6.72
C LEU A 908 47.10 108.87 -5.71
N LYS A 909 46.76 108.97 -4.41
CA LYS A 909 47.46 109.82 -3.44
C LYS A 909 48.95 109.48 -3.23
N ASP A 910 49.36 108.24 -3.48
CA ASP A 910 50.73 107.73 -3.35
C ASP A 910 51.27 107.10 -4.67
N ARG A 911 50.70 107.49 -5.82
CA ARG A 911 50.95 106.86 -7.14
C ARG A 911 51.07 107.85 -8.28
N ASP A 912 51.90 107.51 -9.28
CA ASP A 912 52.10 108.36 -10.46
C ASP A 912 50.90 108.28 -11.43
N SER A 913 50.23 107.13 -11.52
CA SER A 913 48.99 106.97 -12.31
C SER A 913 48.06 105.87 -11.78
N ILE A 914 46.78 105.95 -12.16
CA ILE A 914 45.79 104.88 -11.97
C ILE A 914 45.19 104.50 -13.33
N HIS A 915 45.06 103.20 -13.59
CA HIS A 915 44.39 102.67 -14.78
C HIS A 915 43.03 102.11 -14.37
N ILE A 916 41.97 102.56 -15.03
CA ILE A 916 40.59 102.16 -14.71
C ILE A 916 40.05 101.31 -15.87
N ASP A 917 39.81 100.03 -15.59
CA ASP A 917 39.11 99.09 -16.46
C ASP A 917 37.61 99.23 -16.16
N PHE A 918 36.78 99.54 -17.15
CA PHE A 918 35.37 99.94 -16.96
C PHE A 918 34.40 98.76 -16.90
#